data_AF-A0A5J5M173-F1
#
_entry.id   AF-A0A5J5M173-F1
#
_cell.length_a   1.000
_cell.length_b   1.000
_cell.length_c   1.000
_cell.angle_alpha   90.00
_cell.angle_beta   90.00
_cell.angle_gamma   90.00
#
_symmetry.space_group_name_H-M   'P 1'
#
loop_
_entity.id
_entity.type
_entity.pdbx_description
1 polymer ?
#
loop_
_entity_poly.entity_id
_entity_poly.type
_entity_poly.pdbx_seq_one_letter_code
_entity_poly.pdbx_strand_id
1 'polypeptide(L)'
;MSRSKLHPFKGSNSCPICGEADSDCRYSTDGELVLCHSHIGFDPNHPDWHFLGDSSNGVWGKFVPRKSEAFDRTVWLEKKLQREIDRLERQKEHAKNALSIPDRDKALRKLSQSLGLSRRHRQALLDRGLSESQIETGLFFSIYPNDDVPPGIPPNLPGVNNGKIAAGGVGIACLAFDSEGRAIGYQIRLENVTDSKYRWAKGVESSHLADGELPITVIPNGKDNGQVWLSEGILKPFVAAHAYGLNAIGAAGGHFSGAANQVKEAIGPYRQLILCPDAGDINNPQVMLRWSKEIKFLESLGKSILIAWWGQETKNDDDIDEIGNLDQVGFITPSQFLEMGKSDPLPFWEKVKRLVARDRKKTRKPLPSPLPTKREAKIYDRSNRLNEWASGKYILDTSPTGSGKSYDAGKATPEMMGVTDLFYITSDPRNVSTPTLKDWPILEGRHAGLSRNPLGEVRTRKRKDSLDRYQEKDLRANCARPFTHAALANQNISHGIESSTICKGCQFLELCRSGKGDYDYLQKRAIALQSKRLIAHPASLPNPKSYDPENGFDYGNTTLIFEESELSCNTTKIVKVGEKDITASIAALAKKDNDLFLSLRSLLDAVEKLLSEKQSNRYGIDGKTLREKLLGLIPSNLDLIKLKSALTPDLSFLDPISEMGESIADMPASVRRAFAEKDSNLAEKAENEALKQWLPEFIDSLQGKGYLSLNHGILSISFVDERFLAIINEAAKVIFLSATESIENLEARTGLKIDLITTGGGIPENIRFIQVSDLGRNGISRGNQQKRMVKAILDYYRQDDPDNTAFIRFQSHCKDDGDETSLRHFVNSQGTNAIDGVTRLIIDGLPCHNLESLRHDYAISTGNDPYGEGFDRYVHHKILSTVKQETGRPRANRYQDRIFEIVLLTDYDFSGLIPANQLRQCKGPRDNPGC
;
A
#
# COMPACT_ATOMS: atom_id res chain seq x y z
N MET A 1 26.11 -17.84 -23.48
CA MET A 1 24.81 -18.07 -24.17
C MET A 1 24.48 -16.90 -25.10
N SER A 2 24.19 -17.19 -26.37
CA SER A 2 23.69 -16.22 -27.35
C SER A 2 22.51 -15.44 -26.78
N ARG A 3 22.59 -14.09 -26.74
CA ARG A 3 21.44 -13.25 -26.36
C ARG A 3 20.35 -13.47 -27.42
N SER A 4 19.31 -14.22 -27.07
CA SER A 4 18.11 -14.40 -27.89
C SER A 4 17.60 -13.03 -28.35
N LYS A 5 17.62 -12.76 -29.65
CA LYS A 5 17.19 -11.49 -30.23
C LYS A 5 15.67 -11.40 -30.08
N LEU A 6 15.19 -10.32 -29.46
CA LEU A 6 13.76 -10.04 -29.31
C LEU A 6 13.25 -9.31 -30.55
N HIS A 7 12.20 -9.83 -31.17
CA HIS A 7 11.61 -9.29 -32.38
C HIS A 7 10.26 -8.60 -32.09
N PRO A 8 9.97 -7.45 -32.70
CA PRO A 8 8.65 -6.84 -32.61
C PRO A 8 7.60 -7.70 -33.32
N PHE A 9 6.38 -7.77 -32.79
CA PHE A 9 5.22 -8.21 -33.55
C PHE A 9 4.88 -7.14 -34.62
N LYS A 10 4.62 -7.53 -35.86
CA LYS A 10 4.30 -6.60 -36.97
C LYS A 10 3.40 -7.28 -38.00
N GLY A 11 2.47 -6.52 -38.57
CA GLY A 11 1.64 -6.96 -39.70
C GLY A 11 0.64 -8.06 -39.31
N SER A 12 0.59 -9.16 -40.08
CA SER A 12 -0.31 -10.30 -39.82
C SER A 12 0.07 -11.14 -38.59
N ASN A 13 1.15 -10.81 -37.89
CA ASN A 13 1.64 -11.55 -36.73
C ASN A 13 1.39 -10.73 -35.45
N SER A 14 0.25 -10.96 -34.80
CA SER A 14 -0.16 -10.28 -33.57
C SER A 14 0.42 -10.95 -32.32
N CYS A 15 0.56 -10.17 -31.25
CA CYS A 15 0.99 -10.69 -29.95
C CYS A 15 -0.01 -11.73 -29.43
N PRO A 16 0.39 -12.96 -29.08
CA PRO A 16 -0.53 -14.00 -28.64
C PRO A 16 -1.17 -13.69 -27.28
N ILE A 17 -0.63 -12.74 -26.50
CA ILE A 17 -1.14 -12.40 -25.16
C ILE A 17 -2.21 -11.32 -25.21
N CYS A 18 -1.96 -10.21 -25.93
CA CYS A 18 -2.92 -9.09 -26.02
C CYS A 18 -3.66 -9.01 -27.36
N GLY A 19 -3.29 -9.82 -28.35
CA GLY A 19 -3.89 -9.80 -29.68
C GLY A 19 -3.51 -8.59 -30.54
N GLU A 20 -2.69 -7.65 -30.03
CA GLU A 20 -2.33 -6.45 -30.78
C GLU A 20 -1.25 -6.75 -31.84
N ALA A 21 -1.47 -6.23 -33.04
CA ALA A 21 -0.53 -6.28 -34.16
C ALA A 21 0.48 -5.11 -34.15
N ASP A 22 0.66 -4.49 -32.98
CA ASP A 22 1.56 -3.34 -32.82
C ASP A 22 2.99 -3.77 -32.48
N SER A 23 3.93 -2.95 -32.93
CA SER A 23 5.37 -3.14 -32.83
C SER A 23 5.95 -2.88 -31.46
N ASP A 24 5.15 -2.83 -30.40
CA ASP A 24 5.58 -2.64 -29.01
C ASP A 24 5.70 -3.94 -28.22
N CYS A 25 4.88 -4.95 -28.54
CA CYS A 25 5.08 -6.29 -28.00
C CYS A 25 6.30 -6.95 -28.66
N ARG A 26 6.99 -7.83 -27.94
CA ARG A 26 8.18 -8.54 -28.46
C ARG A 26 8.05 -10.04 -28.24
N TYR A 27 8.70 -10.83 -29.08
CA TYR A 27 8.88 -12.27 -28.87
C TYR A 27 10.33 -12.68 -29.08
N SER A 28 10.76 -13.73 -28.40
CA SER A 28 12.05 -14.37 -28.64
C SER A 28 11.99 -15.22 -29.92
N THR A 29 13.14 -15.40 -30.56
CA THR A 29 13.28 -16.13 -31.83
C THR A 29 12.88 -17.60 -31.75
N ASP A 30 12.94 -18.18 -30.55
CA ASP A 30 12.51 -19.56 -30.23
C ASP A 30 11.01 -19.66 -29.90
N GLY A 31 10.29 -18.54 -29.83
CA GLY A 31 8.87 -18.51 -29.47
C GLY A 31 8.57 -18.89 -28.01
N GLU A 32 9.58 -19.05 -27.15
CA GLU A 32 9.39 -19.46 -25.75
C GLU A 32 9.14 -18.29 -24.80
N LEU A 33 9.37 -17.05 -25.23
CA LEU A 33 9.18 -15.85 -24.42
C LEU A 33 8.44 -14.78 -25.23
N VAL A 34 7.33 -14.29 -24.67
CA VAL A 34 6.59 -13.13 -25.17
C VAL A 34 6.64 -12.02 -24.13
N LEU A 35 7.00 -10.81 -24.58
CA LEU A 35 6.94 -9.58 -23.82
C LEU A 35 5.70 -8.80 -24.26
N CYS A 36 4.68 -8.83 -23.42
CA CYS A 36 3.41 -8.14 -23.68
C CYS A 36 3.41 -6.78 -23.00
N HIS A 37 3.19 -5.71 -23.78
CA HIS A 37 3.13 -4.34 -23.26
C HIS A 37 1.79 -4.04 -22.57
N SER A 38 0.71 -4.73 -22.96
CA SER A 38 -0.63 -4.48 -22.43
C SER A 38 -0.93 -5.21 -21.11
N HIS A 39 -0.12 -6.21 -20.75
CA HIS A 39 -0.31 -7.05 -19.56
C HIS A 39 0.93 -7.01 -18.68
N ILE A 40 1.06 -5.94 -17.88
CA ILE A 40 2.16 -5.69 -16.93
C ILE A 40 1.58 -5.73 -15.51
N GLY A 41 2.25 -6.43 -14.61
CA GLY A 41 1.95 -6.49 -13.17
C GLY A 41 0.93 -7.54 -12.76
N PHE A 42 0.40 -8.35 -13.70
CA PHE A 42 -0.57 -9.40 -13.41
C PHE A 42 -0.58 -10.52 -14.47
N ASP A 43 -0.97 -11.74 -14.07
CA ASP A 43 -1.19 -12.87 -14.99
C ASP A 43 -2.62 -12.80 -15.57
N PRO A 44 -2.82 -12.57 -16.88
CA PRO A 44 -4.13 -12.65 -17.55
C PRO A 44 -4.76 -14.05 -17.55
N ASN A 45 -4.11 -15.08 -16.99
CA ASN A 45 -4.56 -16.46 -17.03
C ASN A 45 -4.80 -16.98 -18.46
N HIS A 46 -3.88 -16.62 -19.37
CA HIS A 46 -3.94 -17.08 -20.75
C HIS A 46 -3.84 -18.62 -20.82
N PRO A 47 -4.70 -19.31 -21.60
CA PRO A 47 -4.75 -20.78 -21.62
C PRO A 47 -3.42 -21.45 -21.97
N ASP A 48 -2.68 -20.88 -22.94
CA ASP A 48 -1.42 -21.44 -23.42
C ASP A 48 -0.17 -20.77 -22.85
N TRP A 49 -0.29 -19.72 -22.03
CA TRP A 49 0.85 -18.89 -21.59
C TRP A 49 0.80 -18.58 -20.08
N HIS A 50 1.95 -18.65 -19.42
CA HIS A 50 2.17 -18.45 -17.99
C HIS A 50 2.97 -17.17 -17.77
N PHE A 51 2.49 -16.33 -16.86
CA PHE A 51 3.15 -15.09 -16.49
C PHE A 51 4.28 -15.32 -15.48
N LEU A 52 5.48 -14.85 -15.82
CA LEU A 52 6.67 -14.94 -14.96
C LEU A 52 6.92 -13.67 -14.14
N GLY A 53 6.15 -12.60 -14.35
CA GLY A 53 6.36 -11.29 -13.74
C GLY A 53 6.83 -10.25 -14.75
N ASP A 54 7.09 -9.05 -14.24
CA ASP A 54 7.44 -7.90 -15.07
C ASP A 54 8.89 -7.92 -15.55
N SER A 55 9.14 -7.27 -16.69
CA SER A 55 10.48 -6.92 -17.12
C SER A 55 11.14 -5.98 -16.09
N SER A 56 12.46 -5.97 -16.03
CA SER A 56 13.21 -5.19 -15.04
C SER A 56 12.98 -3.67 -15.12
N ASN A 57 12.50 -3.17 -16.25
CA ASN A 57 12.11 -1.78 -16.48
C ASN A 57 10.60 -1.53 -16.28
N GLY A 58 9.80 -2.55 -15.98
CA GLY A 58 8.36 -2.45 -15.76
C GLY A 58 7.53 -2.12 -17.00
N VAL A 59 8.10 -2.27 -18.20
CA VAL A 59 7.45 -1.89 -19.48
C VAL A 59 6.73 -3.08 -20.14
N TRP A 60 7.06 -4.31 -19.80
CA TRP A 60 6.41 -5.50 -20.36
C TRP A 60 6.15 -6.56 -19.30
N GLY A 61 5.05 -7.29 -19.43
CA GLY A 61 4.89 -8.57 -18.77
C GLY A 61 5.60 -9.69 -19.53
N LYS A 62 6.28 -10.58 -18.80
CA LYS A 62 7.00 -11.72 -19.37
C LYS A 62 6.13 -12.97 -19.34
N PHE A 63 5.91 -13.57 -20.51
CA PHE A 63 5.05 -14.74 -20.70
C PHE A 63 5.83 -15.88 -21.34
N VAL A 64 5.63 -17.10 -20.85
CA VAL A 64 6.20 -18.33 -21.41
C VAL A 64 5.10 -19.38 -21.60
N PRO A 65 5.22 -20.36 -22.50
CA PRO A 65 4.17 -21.36 -22.68
C PRO A 65 3.83 -22.12 -21.38
N ARG A 66 2.53 -22.31 -21.10
CA ARG A 66 2.07 -23.12 -19.95
C ARG A 66 2.45 -24.58 -20.20
N LYS A 67 3.29 -25.14 -19.33
CA LYS A 67 3.63 -26.57 -19.38
C LYS A 67 2.56 -27.36 -18.64
N SER A 68 1.75 -28.11 -19.38
CA SER A 68 0.77 -29.05 -18.84
C SER A 68 1.46 -30.34 -18.38
N GLU A 69 2.20 -30.31 -17.28
CA GLU A 69 2.79 -31.55 -16.77
C GLU A 69 2.54 -31.69 -15.27
N ALA A 70 1.84 -32.77 -14.93
CA ALA A 70 1.83 -33.35 -13.59
C ALA A 70 3.26 -33.39 -13.03
N PHE A 71 3.44 -33.17 -11.73
CA PHE A 71 4.75 -33.17 -11.09
C PHE A 71 5.48 -34.50 -11.33
N ASP A 72 6.34 -34.51 -12.34
CA ASP A 72 7.17 -35.64 -12.69
C ASP A 72 8.52 -35.50 -11.96
N ARG A 73 8.74 -36.40 -11.00
CA ARG A 73 9.96 -36.48 -10.19
C ARG A 73 11.21 -36.66 -11.06
N THR A 74 11.07 -37.28 -12.23
CA THR A 74 12.13 -37.51 -13.22
C THR A 74 12.52 -36.20 -13.89
N VAL A 75 11.54 -35.42 -14.36
CA VAL A 75 11.74 -34.07 -14.93
C VAL A 75 12.30 -33.10 -13.89
N TRP A 76 11.94 -33.23 -12.61
CA TRP A 76 12.54 -32.43 -11.53
C TRP A 76 14.01 -32.81 -11.26
N LEU A 77 14.35 -34.09 -11.28
CA LEU A 77 15.73 -34.57 -11.15
C LEU A 77 16.57 -34.15 -12.36
N GLU A 78 16.02 -34.20 -13.57
CA GLU A 78 16.64 -33.69 -14.79
C GLU A 78 16.83 -32.18 -14.73
N LYS A 79 15.85 -31.39 -14.28
CA LYS A 79 16.01 -29.94 -14.07
C LYS A 79 17.01 -29.61 -12.98
N LYS A 80 17.11 -30.42 -11.92
CA LYS A 80 18.14 -30.27 -10.88
C LYS A 80 19.52 -30.57 -11.46
N LEU A 81 19.65 -31.63 -12.25
CA LEU A 81 20.87 -31.98 -12.96
C LEU A 81 21.25 -30.87 -13.97
N GLN A 82 20.27 -30.35 -14.71
CA GLN A 82 20.47 -29.25 -15.66
C GLN A 82 20.92 -27.98 -14.96
N ARG A 83 20.35 -27.62 -13.80
CA ARG A 83 20.84 -26.48 -13.01
C ARG A 83 22.27 -26.69 -12.51
N GLU A 84 22.65 -27.92 -12.17
CA GLU A 84 24.02 -28.25 -11.81
C GLU A 84 24.94 -28.16 -13.04
N ILE A 85 24.51 -28.64 -14.21
CA ILE A 85 25.22 -28.50 -15.49
C ILE A 85 25.39 -27.02 -15.84
N ASP A 86 24.33 -26.21 -15.81
CA ASP A 86 24.37 -24.78 -16.09
C ASP A 86 25.27 -24.03 -15.10
N ARG A 87 25.26 -24.42 -13.82
CA ARG A 87 26.18 -23.88 -12.80
C ARG A 87 27.62 -24.23 -13.13
N LEU A 88 27.90 -25.49 -13.49
CA LEU A 88 29.22 -25.96 -13.90
C LEU A 88 29.68 -25.29 -15.20
N GLU A 89 28.78 -25.03 -16.14
CA GLU A 89 29.07 -24.30 -17.38
C GLU A 89 29.40 -22.84 -17.11
N ARG A 90 28.63 -22.14 -16.25
CA ARG A 90 28.95 -20.78 -15.80
C ARG A 90 30.26 -20.71 -15.03
N GLN A 91 30.55 -21.71 -14.20
CA GLN A 91 31.84 -21.84 -13.52
C GLN A 91 32.97 -22.05 -14.54
N LYS A 92 32.78 -22.91 -15.55
CA LYS A 92 33.75 -23.10 -16.63
C LYS A 92 33.96 -21.83 -17.47
N GLU A 93 32.91 -21.07 -17.75
CA GLU A 93 32.98 -19.82 -18.49
C GLU A 93 33.71 -18.74 -17.68
N HIS A 94 33.37 -18.58 -16.39
CA HIS A 94 34.08 -17.70 -15.47
C HIS A 94 35.55 -18.11 -15.30
N ALA A 95 35.84 -19.41 -15.17
CA ALA A 95 37.20 -19.93 -15.02
C ALA A 95 38.09 -19.59 -16.22
N LYS A 96 37.53 -19.53 -17.45
CA LYS A 96 38.28 -19.13 -18.66
C LYS A 96 38.71 -17.67 -18.63
N ASN A 97 37.91 -16.79 -18.02
CA ASN A 97 38.14 -15.35 -18.00
C ASN A 97 38.81 -14.87 -16.69
N ALA A 98 38.80 -15.70 -15.65
CA ALA A 98 39.43 -15.41 -14.37
C ALA A 98 40.96 -15.45 -14.46
N LEU A 99 41.62 -14.46 -13.86
CA LEU A 99 43.06 -14.48 -13.68
C LEU A 99 43.49 -15.65 -12.79
N SER A 100 44.62 -16.27 -13.15
CA SER A 100 45.31 -17.24 -12.31
C SER A 100 45.73 -16.61 -10.97
N ILE A 101 45.91 -17.42 -9.94
CA ILE A 101 46.36 -16.93 -8.62
C ILE A 101 47.70 -16.15 -8.72
N PRO A 102 48.74 -16.65 -9.41
CA PRO A 102 49.99 -15.89 -9.58
C PRO A 102 49.81 -14.54 -10.30
N ASP A 103 48.94 -14.48 -11.32
CA ASP A 103 48.68 -13.24 -12.04
C ASP A 103 47.89 -12.24 -11.19
N ARG A 104 46.96 -12.74 -10.36
CA ARG A 104 46.25 -11.91 -9.37
C ARG A 104 47.21 -11.33 -8.35
N ASP A 105 48.10 -12.13 -7.78
CA ASP A 105 49.08 -11.67 -6.79
C ASP A 105 49.98 -10.57 -7.37
N LYS A 106 50.54 -10.82 -8.57
CA LYS A 106 51.36 -9.83 -9.28
C LYS A 106 50.62 -8.52 -9.52
N ALA A 107 49.36 -8.60 -9.96
CA ALA A 107 48.55 -7.42 -10.22
C ALA A 107 48.17 -6.67 -8.94
N LEU A 108 47.78 -7.37 -7.88
CA LEU A 108 47.39 -6.77 -6.60
C LEU A 108 48.57 -6.13 -5.87
N ARG A 109 49.75 -6.75 -5.89
CA ARG A 109 50.99 -6.13 -5.36
C ARG A 109 51.34 -4.86 -6.12
N LYS A 110 51.26 -4.89 -7.44
CA LYS A 110 51.50 -3.71 -8.28
C LYS A 110 50.48 -2.60 -8.01
N LEU A 111 49.21 -2.96 -7.83
CA LEU A 111 48.15 -2.01 -7.49
C LEU A 111 48.40 -1.36 -6.13
N SER A 112 48.77 -2.17 -5.13
CA SER A 112 49.15 -1.71 -3.80
C SER A 112 50.32 -0.72 -3.83
N GLN A 113 51.40 -1.06 -4.54
CA GLN A 113 52.57 -0.21 -4.71
C GLN A 113 52.26 1.09 -5.46
N SER A 114 51.40 1.05 -6.46
CA SER A 114 51.11 2.20 -7.32
C SER A 114 50.14 3.20 -6.65
N LEU A 115 49.10 2.71 -5.99
CA LEU A 115 48.09 3.56 -5.36
C LEU A 115 48.51 4.00 -3.96
N GLY A 116 49.26 3.16 -3.25
CA GLY A 116 49.73 3.43 -1.90
C GLY A 116 48.60 3.66 -0.89
N LEU A 117 48.99 4.01 0.33
CA LEU A 117 48.06 4.24 1.44
C LEU A 117 48.09 5.71 1.84
N SER A 118 46.91 6.32 1.98
CA SER A 118 46.79 7.72 2.41
C SER A 118 47.20 7.85 3.88
N ARG A 119 47.64 9.04 4.29
CA ARG A 119 48.02 9.30 5.69
C ARG A 119 46.90 8.94 6.68
N ARG A 120 45.65 9.26 6.32
CA ARG A 120 44.47 8.95 7.14
C ARG A 120 44.21 7.45 7.24
N HIS A 121 44.25 6.74 6.11
CA HIS A 121 44.04 5.29 6.10
C HIS A 121 45.17 4.55 6.83
N ARG A 122 46.41 5.03 6.70
CA ARG A 122 47.56 4.54 7.46
C ARG A 122 47.33 4.70 8.96
N GLN A 123 46.94 5.89 9.41
CA GLN A 123 46.61 6.12 10.81
C GLN A 123 45.51 5.18 11.31
N ALA A 124 44.44 4.98 10.52
CA ALA A 124 43.36 4.08 10.90
C ALA A 124 43.77 2.59 11.03
N LEU A 125 44.88 2.16 10.42
CA LEU A 125 45.47 0.83 10.60
C LEU A 125 46.44 0.79 11.80
N LEU A 126 47.22 1.86 12.00
CA LEU A 126 48.06 2.03 13.20
C LEU A 126 47.22 2.05 14.48
N ASP A 127 46.09 2.77 14.47
CA ASP A 127 45.14 2.86 15.58
C ASP A 127 44.49 1.50 15.91
N ARG A 128 44.59 0.52 15.00
CA ARG A 128 44.17 -0.87 15.19
C ARG A 128 45.29 -1.80 15.62
N GLY A 129 46.44 -1.25 16.03
CA GLY A 129 47.55 -2.01 16.59
C GLY A 129 48.51 -2.62 15.55
N LEU A 130 48.38 -2.30 14.26
CA LEU A 130 49.36 -2.73 13.26
C LEU A 130 50.60 -1.85 13.29
N SER A 131 51.78 -2.46 13.12
CA SER A 131 53.04 -1.73 12.88
C SER A 131 53.19 -1.32 11.42
N GLU A 132 54.11 -0.40 11.12
CA GLU A 132 54.43 0.00 9.75
C GLU A 132 54.87 -1.19 8.88
N SER A 133 55.68 -2.10 9.42
CA SER A 133 56.09 -3.31 8.70
C SER A 133 54.93 -4.26 8.43
N GLN A 134 53.97 -4.37 9.36
CA GLN A 134 52.77 -5.19 9.19
C GLN A 134 51.83 -4.59 8.13
N ILE A 135 51.67 -3.27 8.12
CA ILE A 135 50.90 -2.55 7.09
C ILE A 135 51.51 -2.81 5.70
N GLU A 136 52.83 -2.80 5.57
CA GLU A 136 53.52 -3.12 4.32
C GLU A 136 53.26 -4.57 3.89
N THR A 137 53.37 -5.54 4.80
CA THR A 137 53.09 -6.95 4.49
C THR A 137 51.62 -7.21 4.13
N GLY A 138 50.69 -6.42 4.68
CA GLY A 138 49.26 -6.53 4.39
C GLY A 138 48.84 -5.93 3.04
N LEU A 139 49.77 -5.28 2.33
CA LEU A 139 49.57 -4.69 1.00
C LEU A 139 48.38 -3.72 0.93
N PHE A 140 48.03 -3.05 2.03
CA PHE A 140 46.88 -2.14 2.07
C PHE A 140 47.07 -0.94 1.13
N PHE A 141 45.99 -0.53 0.45
CA PHE A 141 45.99 0.68 -0.36
C PHE A 141 44.67 1.44 -0.30
N SER A 142 44.72 2.73 -0.59
CA SER A 142 43.54 3.60 -0.66
C SER A 142 42.81 3.41 -1.97
N ILE A 143 41.49 3.35 -1.89
CA ILE A 143 40.60 3.33 -3.04
C ILE A 143 39.87 4.67 -3.13
N TYR A 144 39.96 5.29 -4.30
CA TYR A 144 39.08 6.38 -4.70
C TYR A 144 38.30 5.94 -5.96
N PRO A 145 36.96 6.04 -5.97
CA PRO A 145 36.16 5.61 -7.12
C PRO A 145 36.54 6.33 -8.41
N ASN A 146 36.61 5.59 -9.51
CA ASN A 146 36.89 6.10 -10.87
C ASN A 146 38.31 6.65 -11.11
N ASP A 147 39.23 6.42 -10.18
CA ASP A 147 40.66 6.63 -10.43
C ASP A 147 41.15 5.76 -11.60
N ASP A 148 42.12 6.28 -12.36
CA ASP A 148 42.76 5.54 -13.44
C ASP A 148 43.55 4.35 -12.89
N VAL A 149 43.39 3.21 -13.55
CA VAL A 149 44.15 2.01 -13.21
C VAL A 149 45.60 2.18 -13.69
N PRO A 150 46.60 1.96 -12.83
CA PRO A 150 48.01 2.07 -13.20
C PRO A 150 48.37 1.19 -14.42
N PRO A 151 49.30 1.65 -15.30
CA PRO A 151 49.67 0.90 -16.50
C PRO A 151 50.13 -0.52 -16.19
N GLY A 152 49.62 -1.50 -16.95
CA GLY A 152 49.99 -2.91 -16.84
C GLY A 152 49.34 -3.68 -15.68
N ILE A 153 48.17 -3.23 -15.23
CA ILE A 153 47.21 -4.03 -14.46
C ILE A 153 46.22 -4.67 -15.47
N PRO A 154 45.93 -5.98 -15.37
CA PRO A 154 45.01 -6.64 -16.29
C PRO A 154 43.58 -6.09 -16.17
N PRO A 155 42.85 -5.90 -17.30
CA PRO A 155 41.49 -5.36 -17.29
C PRO A 155 40.45 -6.29 -16.65
N ASN A 156 40.75 -7.59 -16.55
CA ASN A 156 39.92 -8.61 -15.92
C ASN A 156 40.25 -8.83 -14.43
N LEU A 157 41.11 -8.00 -13.81
CA LEU A 157 41.32 -8.05 -12.37
C LEU A 157 40.03 -7.62 -11.62
N PRO A 158 39.55 -8.38 -10.61
CA PRO A 158 38.44 -7.93 -9.78
C PRO A 158 38.72 -6.56 -9.14
N GLY A 159 37.79 -5.63 -9.32
CA GLY A 159 37.94 -4.23 -8.89
C GLY A 159 38.43 -3.28 -9.99
N VAL A 160 38.65 -3.77 -11.21
CA VAL A 160 38.91 -2.98 -12.41
C VAL A 160 37.71 -3.04 -13.36
N ASN A 161 37.27 -1.89 -13.85
CA ASN A 161 36.23 -1.78 -14.87
C ASN A 161 36.55 -0.63 -15.84
N ASN A 162 36.60 -0.90 -17.15
CA ASN A 162 36.92 0.08 -18.19
C ASN A 162 38.19 0.92 -17.92
N GLY A 163 39.25 0.27 -17.39
CA GLY A 163 40.50 0.96 -17.05
C GLY A 163 40.42 1.86 -15.81
N LYS A 164 39.33 1.80 -15.05
CA LYS A 164 39.09 2.56 -13.82
C LYS A 164 38.94 1.63 -12.61
N ILE A 165 39.24 2.16 -11.43
CA ILE A 165 39.00 1.48 -10.15
C ILE A 165 37.49 1.46 -9.85
N ALA A 166 36.93 0.25 -9.77
CA ALA A 166 35.51 0.01 -9.55
C ALA A 166 35.19 -0.08 -8.05
N ALA A 167 34.65 1.01 -7.50
CA ALA A 167 34.29 1.10 -6.08
C ALA A 167 33.02 1.94 -5.87
N GLY A 168 32.23 1.58 -4.85
CA GLY A 168 31.01 2.31 -4.49
C GLY A 168 31.23 3.52 -3.57
N GLY A 169 32.48 3.87 -3.28
CA GLY A 169 32.87 4.95 -2.37
C GLY A 169 34.37 4.89 -2.03
N VAL A 170 34.87 5.91 -1.34
CA VAL A 170 36.26 5.97 -0.84
C VAL A 170 36.44 4.96 0.28
N GLY A 171 37.58 4.28 0.33
CA GLY A 171 37.86 3.30 1.38
C GLY A 171 39.25 2.69 1.37
N ILE A 172 39.45 1.72 2.27
CA ILE A 172 40.69 0.95 2.41
C ILE A 172 40.52 -0.41 1.76
N ALA A 173 41.38 -0.77 0.80
CA ALA A 173 41.46 -2.13 0.27
C ALA A 173 42.16 -3.05 1.26
N CYS A 174 41.45 -4.09 1.73
CA CYS A 174 41.94 -5.13 2.63
C CYS A 174 42.08 -6.43 1.83
N LEU A 175 43.30 -6.90 1.63
CA LEU A 175 43.59 -8.05 0.76
C LEU A 175 43.36 -9.38 1.49
N ALA A 176 42.94 -10.38 0.72
CA ALA A 176 42.86 -11.77 1.12
C ALA A 176 44.07 -12.53 0.57
N PHE A 177 44.69 -13.35 1.43
CA PHE A 177 45.90 -14.11 1.11
C PHE A 177 45.62 -15.62 1.16
N ASP A 178 46.25 -16.39 0.27
CA ASP A 178 46.24 -17.85 0.39
C ASP A 178 47.33 -18.38 1.34
N SER A 179 47.41 -19.69 1.50
CA SER A 179 48.39 -20.37 2.36
C SER A 179 49.86 -20.16 1.95
N GLU A 180 50.11 -19.74 0.71
CA GLU A 180 51.44 -19.41 0.19
C GLU A 180 51.77 -17.91 0.33
N GLY A 181 50.85 -17.12 0.90
CA GLY A 181 51.01 -15.67 1.05
C GLY A 181 50.78 -14.88 -0.24
N ARG A 182 50.12 -15.48 -1.24
CA ARG A 182 49.74 -14.82 -2.50
C ARG A 182 48.43 -14.07 -2.30
N ALA A 183 48.38 -12.83 -2.78
CA ALA A 183 47.16 -12.03 -2.76
C ALA A 183 46.17 -12.52 -3.83
N ILE A 184 44.97 -12.90 -3.41
CA ILE A 184 43.97 -13.58 -4.28
C ILE A 184 42.66 -12.81 -4.47
N GLY A 185 42.45 -11.75 -3.68
CA GLY A 185 41.33 -10.82 -3.82
C GLY A 185 41.35 -9.75 -2.72
N TYR A 186 40.36 -8.86 -2.67
CA TYR A 186 40.26 -7.84 -1.62
C TYR A 186 38.83 -7.34 -1.38
N GLN A 187 38.58 -6.89 -0.15
CA GLN A 187 37.38 -6.14 0.23
C GLN A 187 37.73 -4.66 0.43
N ILE A 188 36.81 -3.79 0.06
CA ILE A 188 36.90 -2.35 0.28
C ILE A 188 36.12 -2.02 1.56
N ARG A 189 36.81 -1.53 2.58
CA ARG A 189 36.21 -0.94 3.79
C ARG A 189 35.85 0.50 3.49
N LEU A 190 34.57 0.78 3.25
CA LEU A 190 34.09 2.11 2.86
C LEU A 190 34.06 3.09 4.05
N GLU A 191 34.32 4.35 3.75
CA GLU A 191 34.13 5.46 4.68
C GLU A 191 32.67 5.93 4.73
N ASN A 192 32.23 6.45 5.89
CA ASN A 192 30.93 7.11 6.09
C ASN A 192 29.68 6.27 5.74
N VAL A 193 29.77 4.95 5.84
CA VAL A 193 28.64 4.03 5.63
C VAL A 193 28.35 3.26 6.92
N THR A 194 27.08 3.26 7.35
CA THR A 194 26.62 2.52 8.53
C THR A 194 26.29 1.05 8.23
N ASP A 195 25.76 0.75 7.03
CA ASP A 195 25.36 -0.60 6.61
C ASP A 195 26.22 -1.16 5.47
N SER A 196 26.61 -2.43 5.55
CA SER A 196 27.47 -3.08 4.54
C SER A 196 28.82 -2.37 4.34
N LYS A 197 29.52 -2.14 5.47
CA LYS A 197 30.81 -1.44 5.57
C LYS A 197 31.93 -2.04 4.72
N TYR A 198 31.93 -3.36 4.53
CA TYR A 198 32.89 -4.08 3.71
C TYR A 198 32.22 -4.61 2.43
N ARG A 199 32.81 -4.34 1.27
CA ARG A 199 32.30 -4.80 -0.04
C ARG A 199 33.41 -5.46 -0.84
N TRP A 200 33.13 -6.62 -1.42
CA TRP A 200 34.06 -7.26 -2.35
C TRP A 200 34.33 -6.38 -3.56
N ALA A 201 35.60 -6.29 -3.97
CA ALA A 201 35.98 -5.63 -5.20
C ALA A 201 35.44 -6.40 -6.41
N LYS A 202 34.60 -5.75 -7.22
CA LYS A 202 33.95 -6.35 -8.39
C LYS A 202 34.47 -5.67 -9.65
N GLY A 203 34.91 -6.47 -10.62
CA GLY A 203 35.26 -6.00 -11.96
C GLY A 203 34.10 -6.16 -12.95
N VAL A 204 34.42 -6.35 -14.22
CA VAL A 204 33.44 -6.63 -15.30
C VAL A 204 32.59 -7.87 -15.03
N GLU A 205 33.15 -8.89 -14.35
CA GLU A 205 32.45 -10.15 -14.10
C GLU A 205 32.15 -10.40 -12.61
N SER A 206 33.16 -10.75 -11.82
CA SER A 206 32.98 -11.25 -10.46
C SER A 206 34.19 -11.01 -9.54
N SER A 207 33.99 -11.26 -8.25
CA SER A 207 35.07 -11.30 -7.23
C SER A 207 35.59 -12.72 -6.97
N HIS A 208 34.90 -13.73 -7.51
CA HIS A 208 35.21 -15.14 -7.26
C HIS A 208 36.53 -15.54 -7.92
N LEU A 209 37.13 -16.61 -7.41
CA LEU A 209 38.25 -17.33 -8.01
C LEU A 209 37.78 -18.20 -9.19
N ALA A 210 38.72 -18.82 -9.90
CA ALA A 210 38.40 -19.65 -11.07
C ALA A 210 37.49 -20.84 -10.73
N ASP A 211 37.56 -21.36 -9.51
CA ASP A 211 36.69 -22.42 -8.98
C ASP A 211 35.28 -21.93 -8.57
N GLY A 212 35.04 -20.62 -8.62
CA GLY A 212 33.78 -19.99 -8.25
C GLY A 212 33.62 -19.72 -6.75
N GLU A 213 34.66 -19.90 -5.94
CA GLU A 213 34.65 -19.53 -4.52
C GLU A 213 35.02 -18.06 -4.31
N LEU A 214 34.50 -17.43 -3.26
CA LEU A 214 35.03 -16.13 -2.82
C LEU A 214 36.35 -16.36 -2.09
N PRO A 215 37.34 -15.45 -2.23
CA PRO A 215 38.60 -15.58 -1.50
C PRO A 215 38.39 -15.59 0.02
N ILE A 216 39.06 -16.51 0.71
CA ILE A 216 39.31 -16.42 2.15
C ILE A 216 40.73 -15.89 2.38
N THR A 217 41.02 -15.41 3.59
CA THR A 217 42.39 -15.03 3.95
C THR A 217 42.99 -16.06 4.90
N VAL A 218 44.25 -16.40 4.69
CA VAL A 218 45.03 -17.36 5.49
C VAL A 218 46.34 -16.67 5.89
N ILE A 219 46.56 -16.53 7.20
CA ILE A 219 47.73 -15.84 7.76
C ILE A 219 48.46 -16.81 8.71
N PRO A 220 49.50 -17.52 8.24
CA PRO A 220 50.26 -18.47 9.04
C PRO A 220 51.33 -17.76 9.89
N ASN A 221 50.91 -16.87 10.79
CA ASN A 221 51.81 -16.04 11.61
C ASN A 221 52.05 -16.61 13.02
N GLY A 222 51.59 -17.83 13.29
CA GLY A 222 51.68 -18.47 14.60
C GLY A 222 52.80 -19.50 14.73
N LYS A 223 53.09 -19.87 15.97
CA LYS A 223 53.93 -21.05 16.26
C LYS A 223 53.23 -22.31 15.73
N ASP A 224 54.01 -23.30 15.30
CA ASP A 224 53.49 -24.61 14.90
C ASP A 224 53.02 -25.40 16.14
N ASN A 225 51.81 -25.08 16.59
CA ASN A 225 51.13 -25.72 17.71
C ASN A 225 49.90 -26.53 17.23
N GLY A 226 49.75 -26.72 15.92
CA GLY A 226 48.64 -27.41 15.31
C GLY A 226 47.28 -26.72 15.45
N GLN A 227 47.23 -25.44 15.82
CA GLN A 227 45.99 -24.65 15.96
C GLN A 227 45.88 -23.55 14.90
N VAL A 228 44.64 -23.26 14.50
CA VAL A 228 44.30 -22.12 13.66
C VAL A 228 43.02 -21.45 14.13
N TRP A 229 43.00 -20.12 14.12
CA TRP A 229 41.91 -19.28 14.60
C TRP A 229 41.06 -18.82 13.43
N LEU A 230 39.74 -18.96 13.52
CA LEU A 230 38.78 -18.66 12.47
C LEU A 230 37.90 -17.49 12.91
N SER A 231 37.92 -16.37 12.20
CA SER A 231 37.10 -15.19 12.53
C SER A 231 36.33 -14.64 11.33
N GLU A 232 35.32 -13.79 11.59
CA GLU A 232 34.57 -13.10 10.53
C GLU A 232 35.43 -12.03 9.84
N GLY A 233 35.30 -11.92 8.51
CA GLY A 233 35.94 -10.90 7.69
C GLY A 233 37.35 -11.24 7.22
N ILE A 234 37.96 -10.29 6.51
CA ILE A 234 39.31 -10.42 5.93
C ILE A 234 40.35 -9.63 6.72
N LEU A 235 39.97 -8.47 7.26
CA LEU A 235 40.90 -7.61 8.01
C LEU A 235 41.14 -8.11 9.45
N LYS A 236 40.07 -8.51 10.16
CA LYS A 236 40.16 -9.00 11.55
C LYS A 236 41.17 -10.13 11.75
N PRO A 237 41.15 -11.23 10.96
CA PRO A 237 42.13 -12.31 11.13
C PRO A 237 43.57 -11.86 10.87
N PHE A 238 43.78 -10.89 9.97
CA PHE A 238 45.12 -10.32 9.72
C PHE A 238 45.63 -9.57 10.94
N VAL A 239 44.80 -8.70 11.53
CA VAL A 239 45.16 -7.95 12.73
C VAL A 239 45.43 -8.89 13.90
N ALA A 240 44.52 -9.83 14.17
CA ALA A 240 44.68 -10.80 15.26
C ALA A 240 45.94 -11.67 15.11
N ALA A 241 46.23 -12.15 13.90
CA ALA A 241 47.43 -12.94 13.62
C ALA A 241 48.73 -12.18 13.97
N HIS A 242 48.79 -10.90 13.64
CA HIS A 242 49.95 -10.06 13.89
C HIS A 242 50.04 -9.54 15.33
N ALA A 243 48.90 -9.24 15.96
CA ALA A 243 48.83 -8.77 17.34
C ALA A 243 49.27 -9.86 18.32
N TYR A 244 48.87 -11.12 18.09
CA TYR A 244 49.09 -12.21 19.05
C TYR A 244 50.04 -13.32 18.56
N GLY A 245 50.56 -13.22 17.33
CA GLY A 245 51.43 -14.25 16.76
C GLY A 245 50.71 -15.60 16.64
N LEU A 246 49.55 -15.62 15.97
CA LEU A 246 48.73 -16.81 15.77
C LEU A 246 48.47 -17.10 14.29
N ASN A 247 48.15 -18.37 13.98
CA ASN A 247 47.67 -18.75 12.66
C ASN A 247 46.19 -18.37 12.57
N ALA A 248 45.80 -17.57 11.57
CA ALA A 248 44.42 -17.13 11.40
C ALA A 248 43.88 -17.43 10.00
N ILE A 249 42.57 -17.71 9.93
CA ILE A 249 41.79 -17.81 8.71
C ILE A 249 40.55 -16.92 8.88
N GLY A 250 40.15 -16.21 7.84
CA GLY A 250 38.87 -15.51 7.87
C GLY A 250 38.14 -15.49 6.54
N ALA A 251 36.82 -15.45 6.68
CA ALA A 251 35.87 -15.45 5.57
C ALA A 251 34.90 -14.28 5.72
N ALA A 252 34.59 -13.62 4.61
CA ALA A 252 33.61 -12.53 4.58
C ALA A 252 32.27 -12.99 5.16
N GLY A 253 31.77 -12.27 6.16
CA GLY A 253 30.50 -12.61 6.82
C GLY A 253 30.52 -13.94 7.57
N GLY A 254 31.70 -14.50 7.92
CA GLY A 254 31.84 -15.77 8.62
C GLY A 254 31.36 -16.99 7.83
N HIS A 255 31.22 -16.88 6.51
CA HIS A 255 30.62 -17.91 5.66
C HIS A 255 31.69 -18.85 5.06
N PHE A 256 32.25 -19.73 5.90
CA PHE A 256 33.32 -20.68 5.53
C PHE A 256 32.83 -21.77 4.57
N SER A 257 31.59 -22.22 4.72
CA SER A 257 30.96 -23.22 3.84
C SER A 257 30.81 -22.75 2.39
N GLY A 258 30.88 -21.43 2.14
CA GLY A 258 30.90 -20.84 0.79
C GLY A 258 32.24 -20.92 0.06
N ALA A 259 33.31 -21.33 0.74
CA ALA A 259 34.66 -21.47 0.21
C ALA A 259 35.28 -22.83 0.62
N ALA A 260 34.52 -23.91 0.39
CA ALA A 260 34.81 -25.21 0.96
C ALA A 260 36.16 -25.81 0.53
N ASN A 261 36.59 -25.59 -0.72
CA ASN A 261 37.87 -26.07 -1.23
C ASN A 261 39.02 -25.33 -0.55
N GLN A 262 38.99 -23.99 -0.55
CA GLN A 262 40.02 -23.19 0.13
C GLN A 262 40.08 -23.50 1.62
N VAL A 263 38.93 -23.62 2.30
CA VAL A 263 38.90 -23.95 3.73
C VAL A 263 39.49 -25.33 3.99
N LYS A 264 39.12 -26.35 3.21
CA LYS A 264 39.65 -27.72 3.36
C LYS A 264 41.16 -27.76 3.19
N GLU A 265 41.71 -27.02 2.23
CA GLU A 265 43.16 -26.91 2.02
C GLU A 265 43.82 -26.14 3.17
N ALA A 266 43.30 -24.96 3.52
CA ALA A 266 43.86 -24.08 4.54
C ALA A 266 43.88 -24.71 5.94
N ILE A 267 42.84 -25.46 6.31
CA ILE A 267 42.79 -26.14 7.62
C ILE A 267 43.57 -27.46 7.66
N GLY A 268 43.99 -27.98 6.51
CA GLY A 268 44.66 -29.27 6.38
C GLY A 268 45.79 -29.50 7.37
N PRO A 269 46.76 -28.56 7.48
CA PRO A 269 47.91 -28.65 8.40
C PRO A 269 47.55 -28.64 9.90
N TYR A 270 46.36 -28.13 10.27
CA TYR A 270 46.01 -27.87 11.67
C TYR A 270 45.14 -28.99 12.24
N ARG A 271 45.40 -29.39 13.49
CA ARG A 271 44.61 -30.42 14.20
C ARG A 271 43.35 -29.85 14.83
N GLN A 272 43.42 -28.60 15.30
CA GLN A 272 42.36 -27.96 16.08
C GLN A 272 42.01 -26.59 15.51
N LEU A 273 40.71 -26.34 15.39
CA LEU A 273 40.15 -25.08 14.92
C LEU A 273 39.60 -24.31 16.12
N ILE A 274 39.96 -23.03 16.21
CA ILE A 274 39.47 -22.12 17.25
C ILE A 274 38.59 -21.09 16.57
N LEU A 275 37.28 -21.16 16.76
CA LEU A 275 36.34 -20.24 16.16
C LEU A 275 36.15 -19.01 17.06
N CYS A 276 36.19 -17.82 16.49
CA CYS A 276 36.10 -16.53 17.19
C CYS A 276 34.81 -15.81 16.74
N PRO A 277 33.70 -15.95 17.47
CA PRO A 277 32.48 -15.19 17.23
C PRO A 277 32.68 -13.70 17.49
N ASP A 278 31.95 -12.86 16.76
CA ASP A 278 31.95 -11.41 16.99
C ASP A 278 31.20 -11.08 18.28
N ALA A 279 31.58 -9.97 18.89
CA ALA A 279 30.92 -9.45 20.07
C ALA A 279 29.42 -9.24 19.82
N GLY A 280 28.55 -9.74 20.71
CA GLY A 280 27.11 -9.63 20.54
C GLY A 280 26.45 -10.72 19.69
N ASP A 281 27.19 -11.68 19.15
CA ASP A 281 26.64 -12.71 18.26
C ASP A 281 25.62 -13.62 18.95
N ILE A 282 25.84 -13.95 20.24
CA ILE A 282 24.93 -14.80 21.03
C ILE A 282 23.53 -14.20 21.19
N ASN A 283 23.41 -12.87 21.04
CA ASN A 283 22.15 -12.16 21.15
C ASN A 283 21.36 -12.10 19.83
N ASN A 284 21.94 -12.55 18.70
CA ASN A 284 21.29 -12.54 17.41
C ASN A 284 20.96 -13.98 16.92
N PRO A 285 19.67 -14.40 16.94
CA PRO A 285 19.27 -15.75 16.55
C PRO A 285 19.63 -16.12 15.11
N GLN A 286 19.63 -15.15 14.18
CA GLN A 286 20.00 -15.41 12.79
C GLN A 286 21.50 -15.69 12.64
N VAL A 287 22.33 -14.97 13.41
CA VAL A 287 23.78 -15.20 13.46
C VAL A 287 24.09 -16.53 14.13
N MET A 288 23.39 -16.89 15.22
CA MET A 288 23.53 -18.21 15.84
C MET A 288 23.12 -19.36 14.94
N LEU A 289 22.08 -19.19 14.10
CA LEU A 289 21.71 -20.16 13.08
C LEU A 289 22.80 -20.30 12.00
N ARG A 290 23.44 -19.20 11.59
CA ARG A 290 24.61 -19.23 10.68
C ARG A 290 25.75 -20.00 11.33
N TRP A 291 26.15 -19.63 12.55
CA TRP A 291 27.23 -20.32 13.26
C TRP A 291 26.96 -21.81 13.46
N SER A 292 25.72 -22.21 13.76
CA SER A 292 25.36 -23.63 13.84
C SER A 292 25.59 -24.38 12.53
N LYS A 293 25.34 -23.77 11.36
CA LYS A 293 25.62 -24.38 10.05
C LYS A 293 27.12 -24.44 9.75
N GLU A 294 27.84 -23.37 10.04
CA GLU A 294 29.29 -23.29 9.81
C GLU A 294 30.06 -24.26 10.71
N ILE A 295 29.68 -24.37 11.99
CA ILE A 295 30.23 -25.38 12.92
C ILE A 295 30.00 -26.79 12.37
N LYS A 296 28.79 -27.13 11.93
CA LYS A 296 28.49 -28.44 11.34
C LYS A 296 29.32 -28.72 10.09
N PHE A 297 29.51 -27.71 9.24
CA PHE A 297 30.36 -27.82 8.06
C PHE A 297 31.81 -28.10 8.45
N LEU A 298 32.37 -27.33 9.38
CA LEU A 298 33.74 -27.53 9.86
C LEU A 298 33.93 -28.89 10.57
N GLU A 299 32.93 -29.34 11.35
CA GLU A 299 32.91 -30.66 11.97
C GLU A 299 32.92 -31.77 10.92
N SER A 300 32.19 -31.58 9.81
CA SER A 300 32.16 -32.55 8.70
C SER A 300 33.50 -32.73 7.99
N LEU A 301 34.44 -31.78 8.16
CA LEU A 301 35.82 -31.88 7.67
C LEU A 301 36.74 -32.67 8.62
N GLY A 302 36.21 -33.20 9.73
CA GLY A 302 36.91 -34.11 10.64
C GLY A 302 37.93 -33.45 11.58
N LYS A 303 37.81 -32.13 11.82
CA LYS A 303 38.69 -31.38 12.72
C LYS A 303 38.02 -31.11 14.07
N SER A 304 38.81 -31.03 15.15
CA SER A 304 38.30 -30.65 16.47
C SER A 304 38.05 -29.14 16.52
N ILE A 305 36.90 -28.71 17.04
CA ILE A 305 36.53 -27.29 17.13
C ILE A 305 36.40 -26.86 18.59
N LEU A 306 37.00 -25.71 18.90
CA LEU A 306 36.76 -24.94 20.12
C LEU A 306 36.27 -23.55 19.76
N ILE A 307 35.59 -22.89 20.69
CA ILE A 307 35.11 -21.52 20.55
C ILE A 307 35.90 -20.66 21.52
N ALA A 308 36.56 -19.61 21.02
CA ALA A 308 37.24 -18.61 21.84
C ALA A 308 36.20 -17.69 22.50
N TRP A 309 36.23 -17.61 23.83
CA TRP A 309 35.24 -16.90 24.63
C TRP A 309 35.89 -16.11 25.75
N TRP A 310 35.74 -14.78 25.74
CA TRP A 310 36.23 -13.86 26.78
C TRP A 310 35.09 -13.04 27.40
N GLY A 311 33.84 -13.44 27.15
CA GLY A 311 32.65 -12.75 27.67
C GLY A 311 32.06 -11.71 26.73
N GLN A 312 32.28 -11.85 25.41
CA GLN A 312 31.86 -10.91 24.37
C GLN A 312 30.35 -10.95 24.06
N GLU A 313 29.51 -10.68 25.07
CA GLU A 313 28.07 -10.88 25.00
C GLU A 313 27.31 -9.80 24.22
N THR A 314 27.80 -8.57 24.18
CA THR A 314 27.13 -7.38 23.65
C THR A 314 27.92 -6.75 22.51
N LYS A 315 27.28 -5.87 21.72
CA LYS A 315 27.96 -5.13 20.63
C LYS A 315 28.90 -4.02 21.13
N ASN A 316 28.98 -3.81 22.45
CA ASN A 316 29.91 -2.88 23.08
C ASN A 316 31.19 -3.58 23.57
N ASP A 317 31.23 -4.91 23.52
CA ASP A 317 32.42 -5.68 23.88
C ASP A 317 33.37 -5.76 22.69
N ASP A 318 34.65 -5.95 22.96
CA ASP A 318 35.71 -5.96 21.96
C ASP A 318 35.71 -7.26 21.14
N ASP A 319 35.94 -7.12 19.83
CA ASP A 319 36.19 -8.24 18.92
C ASP A 319 37.64 -8.79 19.08
N ILE A 320 37.95 -9.93 18.45
CA ILE A 320 39.28 -10.56 18.55
C ILE A 320 40.42 -9.65 18.07
N ASP A 321 40.17 -8.70 17.17
CA ASP A 321 41.16 -7.72 16.71
C ASP A 321 41.29 -6.48 17.62
N GLU A 322 40.50 -6.39 18.69
CA GLU A 322 40.41 -5.22 19.56
C GLU A 322 40.84 -5.52 21.02
N ILE A 323 40.91 -6.79 21.44
CA ILE A 323 41.32 -7.16 22.81
C ILE A 323 42.82 -6.94 23.09
N GLY A 324 43.17 -6.56 24.32
CA GLY A 324 44.57 -6.24 24.67
C GLY A 324 45.54 -7.43 24.74
N ASN A 325 45.06 -8.62 25.13
CA ASN A 325 45.84 -9.86 25.19
C ASN A 325 44.90 -11.09 25.18
N LEU A 326 45.48 -12.29 25.00
CA LEU A 326 44.73 -13.54 24.97
C LEU A 326 44.57 -14.21 26.35
N ASP A 327 45.08 -13.63 27.44
CA ASP A 327 45.09 -14.27 28.77
C ASP A 327 43.67 -14.47 29.33
N GLN A 328 42.72 -13.65 28.88
CA GLN A 328 41.31 -13.71 29.28
C GLN A 328 40.45 -14.62 28.37
N VAL A 329 41.03 -15.17 27.30
CA VAL A 329 40.31 -16.01 26.34
C VAL A 329 40.21 -17.44 26.87
N GLY A 330 39.01 -17.82 27.29
CA GLY A 330 38.64 -19.21 27.56
C GLY A 330 38.26 -19.97 26.29
N PHE A 331 38.27 -21.29 26.35
CA PHE A 331 37.78 -22.15 25.27
C PHE A 331 36.55 -22.93 25.72
N ILE A 332 35.45 -22.79 24.97
CA ILE A 332 34.21 -23.53 25.19
C ILE A 332 33.94 -24.46 24.00
N THR A 333 33.16 -25.50 24.25
CA THR A 333 32.72 -26.40 23.18
C THR A 333 31.68 -25.73 22.29
N PRO A 334 31.55 -26.16 21.01
CA PRO A 334 30.46 -25.69 20.15
C PRO A 334 29.08 -25.88 20.77
N SER A 335 28.86 -26.96 21.52
CA SER A 335 27.58 -27.20 22.22
C SER A 335 27.32 -26.15 23.30
N GLN A 336 28.32 -25.82 24.13
CA GLN A 336 28.21 -24.77 25.14
C GLN A 336 27.96 -23.40 24.51
N PHE A 337 28.66 -23.06 23.43
CA PHE A 337 28.43 -21.81 22.70
C PHE A 337 27.01 -21.73 22.11
N LEU A 338 26.55 -22.81 21.47
CA LEU A 338 25.18 -22.89 20.97
C LEU A 338 24.14 -22.86 22.11
N GLU A 339 24.48 -23.31 23.32
CA GLU A 339 23.67 -23.18 24.53
C GLU A 339 23.68 -21.76 25.11
N MET A 340 24.79 -21.03 25.03
CA MET A 340 24.85 -19.62 25.44
C MET A 340 23.92 -18.74 24.57
N GLY A 341 23.85 -19.03 23.26
CA GLY A 341 22.83 -18.43 22.38
C GLY A 341 21.39 -18.89 22.65
N LYS A 342 21.20 -19.98 23.42
CA LYS A 342 19.91 -20.37 24.00
C LYS A 342 19.73 -19.63 25.32
N SER A 343 19.56 -18.30 25.27
CA SER A 343 19.13 -17.51 26.44
C SER A 343 18.06 -18.26 27.22
N ASP A 344 18.35 -18.53 28.50
CA ASP A 344 17.59 -19.38 29.42
C ASP A 344 16.12 -19.46 29.00
N PRO A 345 15.72 -20.54 28.32
CA PRO A 345 14.35 -20.69 27.94
C PRO A 345 13.63 -21.03 29.23
N LEU A 346 13.07 -20.01 29.88
CA LEU A 346 11.69 -20.13 30.36
C LEU A 346 11.01 -21.08 29.37
N PRO A 347 10.59 -22.29 29.81
CA PRO A 347 10.23 -23.41 28.93
C PRO A 347 9.44 -22.85 27.76
N PHE A 348 9.59 -23.34 26.54
CA PHE A 348 8.84 -22.79 25.41
C PHE A 348 7.36 -22.52 25.77
N TRP A 349 6.75 -23.36 26.61
CA TRP A 349 5.43 -23.16 27.22
C TRP A 349 5.29 -22.05 28.28
N GLU A 350 6.29 -21.72 29.08
CA GLU A 350 6.35 -20.54 29.95
C GLU A 350 6.77 -19.27 29.21
N LYS A 351 7.67 -19.33 28.21
CA LYS A 351 7.95 -18.23 27.26
C LYS A 351 6.72 -17.96 26.39
N VAL A 352 5.95 -18.98 26.00
CA VAL A 352 4.64 -18.87 25.32
C VAL A 352 3.57 -18.43 26.31
N LYS A 353 3.49 -18.93 27.55
CA LYS A 353 2.55 -18.37 28.55
C LYS A 353 2.88 -16.93 28.88
N ARG A 354 4.15 -16.53 28.92
CA ARG A 354 4.59 -15.13 29.12
C ARG A 354 4.55 -14.32 27.84
N LEU A 355 4.70 -14.86 26.64
CA LEU A 355 4.49 -14.15 25.36
C LEU A 355 3.00 -14.01 25.07
N VAL A 356 2.18 -15.01 25.37
CA VAL A 356 0.72 -14.92 25.37
C VAL A 356 0.25 -14.03 26.53
N ALA A 357 0.90 -14.06 27.71
CA ALA A 357 0.60 -13.14 28.81
C ALA A 357 1.20 -11.74 28.62
N ARG A 358 2.23 -11.53 27.78
CA ARG A 358 2.88 -10.26 27.43
C ARG A 358 2.43 -9.73 26.07
N ASP A 359 1.73 -10.51 25.25
CA ASP A 359 0.79 -10.03 24.23
C ASP A 359 -0.57 -9.73 24.85
N ARG A 360 -0.93 -10.38 25.97
CA ARG A 360 -2.00 -9.91 26.87
C ARG A 360 -1.57 -8.75 27.79
N LYS A 361 -0.26 -8.53 28.05
CA LYS A 361 0.31 -7.45 28.92
C LYS A 361 1.17 -6.41 28.21
N LYS A 362 1.39 -6.48 26.90
CA LYS A 362 1.12 -5.29 26.11
C LYS A 362 -0.36 -5.11 26.36
N THR A 363 -0.69 -4.27 27.34
CA THR A 363 -1.70 -3.29 27.05
C THR A 363 -1.27 -2.71 25.68
N ARG A 364 -1.71 -3.35 24.57
CA ARG A 364 -2.42 -2.58 23.54
C ARG A 364 -3.27 -1.71 24.42
N LYS A 365 -2.94 -0.42 24.55
CA LYS A 365 -3.84 0.50 25.23
C LYS A 365 -5.20 0.05 24.72
N PRO A 366 -6.10 -0.48 25.58
CA PRO A 366 -7.43 -0.80 25.10
C PRO A 366 -7.81 0.44 24.33
N LEU A 367 -8.12 0.25 23.03
CA LEU A 367 -8.41 1.40 22.20
C LEU A 367 -9.46 2.16 23.01
N PRO A 368 -9.21 3.44 23.27
CA PRO A 368 -10.01 4.16 24.24
C PRO A 368 -11.48 3.98 23.85
N SER A 369 -12.32 3.70 24.85
CA SER A 369 -13.72 3.36 24.62
C SER A 369 -14.32 4.35 23.61
N PRO A 370 -15.14 3.89 22.65
CA PRO A 370 -15.81 4.80 21.74
C PRO A 370 -16.48 5.91 22.56
N LEU A 371 -16.51 7.14 22.04
CA LEU A 371 -17.11 8.27 22.76
C LEU A 371 -18.50 7.84 23.25
N PRO A 372 -18.73 7.79 24.58
CA PRO A 372 -20.00 7.35 25.09
C PRO A 372 -21.05 8.35 24.59
N THR A 373 -22.11 7.83 23.97
CA THR A 373 -23.30 8.63 23.67
C THR A 373 -23.82 9.15 24.99
N LYS A 374 -23.61 10.43 25.28
CA LYS A 374 -23.94 11.01 26.59
C LYS A 374 -25.45 11.21 26.74
N ARG A 375 -26.16 11.26 25.62
CA ARG A 375 -27.61 11.45 25.55
C ARG A 375 -28.30 10.10 25.42
N GLU A 376 -29.18 9.78 26.35
CA GLU A 376 -30.02 8.58 26.23
C GLU A 376 -31.01 8.73 25.07
N ALA A 377 -31.14 7.68 24.27
CA ALA A 377 -32.08 7.65 23.17
C ALA A 377 -33.50 7.47 23.69
N LYS A 378 -34.47 8.21 23.13
CA LYS A 378 -35.89 7.98 23.38
C LYS A 378 -36.28 6.61 22.82
N ILE A 379 -36.68 5.70 23.72
CA ILE A 379 -37.17 4.38 23.33
C ILE A 379 -38.60 4.50 22.78
N TYR A 380 -38.86 3.87 21.64
CA TYR A 380 -40.18 3.86 21.02
C TYR A 380 -40.55 2.47 20.50
N ASP A 381 -41.85 2.16 20.41
CA ASP A 381 -42.31 0.93 19.78
C ASP A 381 -42.18 1.00 18.26
N ARG A 382 -41.67 -0.06 17.63
CA ARG A 382 -41.42 -0.10 16.18
C ARG A 382 -42.64 0.33 15.35
N SER A 383 -43.86 0.00 15.76
CA SER A 383 -45.08 0.38 15.04
C SER A 383 -45.29 1.89 14.98
N ASN A 384 -44.71 2.65 15.92
CA ASN A 384 -44.79 4.11 15.99
C ASN A 384 -43.68 4.84 15.22
N ARG A 385 -42.77 4.13 14.53
CA ARG A 385 -41.55 4.74 13.92
C ARG A 385 -41.83 5.96 13.06
N LEU A 386 -42.80 5.87 12.14
CA LEU A 386 -43.11 6.95 11.21
C LEU A 386 -43.67 8.19 11.92
N ASN A 387 -44.42 7.99 13.01
CA ASN A 387 -44.94 9.09 13.83
C ASN A 387 -43.80 9.78 14.60
N GLU A 388 -42.84 9.02 15.12
CA GLU A 388 -41.64 9.57 15.75
C GLU A 388 -40.85 10.41 14.74
N TRP A 389 -40.64 9.90 13.53
CA TRP A 389 -40.00 10.64 12.44
C TRP A 389 -40.75 11.91 12.05
N ALA A 390 -42.09 11.87 12.01
CA ALA A 390 -42.92 13.02 11.72
C ALA A 390 -42.87 14.10 12.81
N SER A 391 -42.61 13.73 14.06
CA SER A 391 -42.66 14.66 15.21
C SER A 391 -41.47 15.63 15.31
N GLY A 392 -40.28 15.22 14.84
CA GLY A 392 -39.05 16.01 14.96
C GLY A 392 -38.61 16.69 13.66
N LYS A 393 -37.66 17.62 13.77
CA LYS A 393 -37.01 18.24 12.61
C LYS A 393 -35.77 17.45 12.18
N TYR A 394 -34.86 17.21 13.11
CA TYR A 394 -33.62 16.47 12.88
C TYR A 394 -33.58 15.26 13.79
N ILE A 395 -33.62 14.06 13.22
CA ILE A 395 -33.74 12.81 13.98
C ILE A 395 -32.62 11.86 13.60
N LEU A 396 -31.99 11.25 14.58
CA LEU A 396 -31.13 10.08 14.41
C LEU A 396 -31.83 8.84 14.98
N ASP A 397 -32.19 7.91 14.09
CA ASP A 397 -32.77 6.61 14.45
C ASP A 397 -31.69 5.54 14.57
N THR A 398 -31.33 5.26 15.82
CA THR A 398 -30.30 4.27 16.21
C THR A 398 -30.83 2.86 16.41
N SER A 399 -32.06 2.57 15.96
CA SER A 399 -32.62 1.23 16.04
C SER A 399 -31.67 0.17 15.43
N PRO A 400 -31.58 -1.05 15.99
CA PRO A 400 -30.62 -2.06 15.55
C PRO A 400 -30.66 -2.39 14.06
N THR A 401 -29.55 -2.90 13.53
CA THR A 401 -29.47 -3.44 12.17
C THR A 401 -30.52 -4.54 12.00
N GLY A 402 -31.37 -4.44 10.97
CA GLY A 402 -32.43 -5.42 10.72
C GLY A 402 -33.79 -5.08 11.35
N SER A 403 -33.89 -3.98 12.11
CA SER A 403 -35.14 -3.50 12.72
C SER A 403 -36.18 -2.97 11.72
N GLY A 404 -35.84 -2.86 10.44
CA GLY A 404 -36.74 -2.43 9.37
C GLY A 404 -36.67 -0.95 8.98
N LYS A 405 -35.66 -0.18 9.41
CA LYS A 405 -35.50 1.26 9.10
C LYS A 405 -35.69 1.59 7.61
N SER A 406 -34.87 1.03 6.72
CA SER A 406 -34.97 1.28 5.27
C SER A 406 -36.31 0.81 4.68
N TYR A 407 -36.92 -0.23 5.25
CA TYR A 407 -38.22 -0.74 4.80
C TYR A 407 -39.34 0.25 5.15
N ASP A 408 -39.33 0.81 6.36
CA ASP A 408 -40.29 1.82 6.80
C ASP A 408 -40.06 3.16 6.09
N ALA A 409 -38.81 3.52 5.76
CA ALA A 409 -38.51 4.66 4.89
C ALA A 409 -39.18 4.54 3.52
N GLY A 410 -39.16 3.36 2.89
CA GLY A 410 -39.87 3.13 1.63
C GLY A 410 -41.41 3.17 1.75
N LYS A 411 -41.96 3.02 2.96
CA LYS A 411 -43.40 3.16 3.23
C LYS A 411 -43.83 4.59 3.52
N ALA A 412 -42.90 5.47 3.89
CA ALA A 412 -43.21 6.85 4.19
C ALA A 412 -43.83 7.56 2.97
N THR A 413 -44.77 8.46 3.24
CA THR A 413 -45.34 9.38 2.25
C THR A 413 -45.13 10.82 2.69
N PRO A 414 -45.08 11.79 1.76
CA PRO A 414 -44.90 13.19 2.13
C PRO A 414 -45.96 13.68 3.12
N GLU A 415 -47.20 13.21 2.96
CA GLU A 415 -48.32 13.54 3.85
C GLU A 415 -48.07 13.07 5.30
N MET A 416 -47.50 11.88 5.49
CA MET A 416 -47.12 11.39 6.83
C MET A 416 -46.06 12.26 7.50
N MET A 417 -45.18 12.88 6.70
CA MET A 417 -44.09 13.74 7.20
C MET A 417 -44.47 15.23 7.22
N GLY A 418 -45.66 15.61 6.75
CA GLY A 418 -46.11 16.99 6.67
C GLY A 418 -45.34 17.84 5.65
N VAL A 419 -44.89 17.23 4.55
CA VAL A 419 -44.06 17.87 3.51
C VAL A 419 -44.60 17.58 2.10
N THR A 420 -44.02 18.19 1.06
CA THR A 420 -44.38 17.92 -0.35
C THR A 420 -43.57 16.77 -0.93
N ASP A 421 -42.29 16.67 -0.56
CA ASP A 421 -41.33 15.78 -1.19
C ASP A 421 -40.52 14.95 -0.17
N LEU A 422 -40.22 13.70 -0.53
CA LEU A 422 -39.39 12.78 0.25
C LEU A 422 -38.21 12.26 -0.56
N PHE A 423 -37.00 12.57 -0.10
CA PHE A 423 -35.78 12.13 -0.75
C PHE A 423 -35.10 11.08 0.12
N TYR A 424 -35.00 9.86 -0.39
CA TYR A 424 -34.21 8.80 0.21
C TYR A 424 -32.78 8.87 -0.31
N ILE A 425 -31.83 9.20 0.56
CA ILE A 425 -30.44 9.45 0.21
C ILE A 425 -29.57 8.27 0.61
N THR A 426 -28.85 7.71 -0.35
CA THR A 426 -27.97 6.55 -0.13
C THR A 426 -26.74 6.62 -1.04
N SER A 427 -25.63 6.03 -0.61
CA SER A 427 -24.40 5.95 -1.43
C SER A 427 -24.54 4.97 -2.60
N ASP A 428 -25.55 4.11 -2.61
CA ASP A 428 -25.77 3.09 -3.64
C ASP A 428 -27.22 3.07 -4.17
N PRO A 429 -27.67 4.16 -4.84
CA PRO A 429 -29.09 4.36 -5.17
C PRO A 429 -29.68 3.31 -6.11
N ARG A 430 -28.83 2.57 -6.86
CA ARG A 430 -29.26 1.53 -7.80
C ARG A 430 -29.45 0.17 -7.15
N ASN A 431 -28.97 -0.02 -5.93
CA ASN A 431 -28.92 -1.32 -5.26
C ASN A 431 -29.60 -1.26 -3.87
N VAL A 432 -30.77 -0.63 -3.80
CA VAL A 432 -31.53 -0.53 -2.55
C VAL A 432 -31.88 -1.90 -1.99
N SER A 433 -31.72 -2.05 -0.67
CA SER A 433 -31.86 -3.34 0.01
C SER A 433 -33.30 -3.81 0.20
N THR A 434 -34.31 -2.94 0.05
CA THR A 434 -35.69 -3.26 0.43
C THR A 434 -36.67 -3.13 -0.73
N PRO A 435 -37.70 -3.99 -0.80
CA PRO A 435 -38.69 -3.93 -1.88
C PRO A 435 -39.56 -2.67 -1.83
N THR A 436 -39.74 -2.04 -0.67
CA THR A 436 -40.54 -0.82 -0.53
C THR A 436 -39.90 0.41 -1.18
N LEU A 437 -38.61 0.35 -1.49
CA LEU A 437 -37.87 1.39 -2.20
C LEU A 437 -37.69 1.10 -3.69
N LYS A 438 -37.92 -0.14 -4.17
CA LYS A 438 -37.63 -0.54 -5.56
C LYS A 438 -38.35 0.30 -6.61
N ASP A 439 -39.58 0.71 -6.32
CA ASP A 439 -40.43 1.45 -7.26
C ASP A 439 -40.25 2.97 -7.17
N TRP A 440 -39.37 3.46 -6.29
CA TRP A 440 -39.09 4.89 -6.19
C TRP A 440 -38.17 5.31 -7.36
N PRO A 441 -38.48 6.41 -8.05
CA PRO A 441 -37.63 6.91 -9.14
C PRO A 441 -36.26 7.31 -8.60
N ILE A 442 -35.21 6.93 -9.33
CA ILE A 442 -33.84 7.28 -8.98
C ILE A 442 -33.47 8.60 -9.65
N LEU A 443 -33.01 9.56 -8.85
CA LEU A 443 -32.33 10.76 -9.32
C LEU A 443 -30.93 10.39 -9.81
N GLU A 444 -30.88 9.82 -11.00
CA GLU A 444 -29.69 9.23 -11.59
C GLU A 444 -28.55 10.24 -11.78
N GLY A 445 -27.33 9.80 -11.50
CA GLY A 445 -26.11 10.49 -11.91
C GLY A 445 -25.81 10.25 -13.39
N ARG A 446 -24.94 11.08 -13.98
CA ARG A 446 -24.48 10.89 -15.36
C ARG A 446 -23.59 9.64 -15.44
N HIS A 447 -23.80 8.78 -16.43
CA HIS A 447 -22.97 7.59 -16.65
C HIS A 447 -22.79 7.26 -18.14
N ALA A 448 -21.64 6.67 -18.45
CA ALA A 448 -21.29 6.14 -19.77
C ALA A 448 -21.84 4.72 -20.03
N GLY A 449 -22.68 4.21 -19.13
CA GLY A 449 -23.28 2.87 -19.19
C GLY A 449 -23.13 2.12 -17.86
N LEU A 450 -23.93 1.08 -17.70
CA LEU A 450 -24.01 0.26 -16.49
C LEU A 450 -23.76 -1.21 -16.84
N SER A 451 -23.34 -1.99 -15.84
CA SER A 451 -23.20 -3.44 -15.93
C SER A 451 -23.73 -4.09 -14.67
N ARG A 452 -24.18 -5.34 -14.80
CA ARG A 452 -24.50 -6.18 -13.66
C ARG A 452 -23.24 -6.95 -13.27
N ASN A 453 -22.87 -6.91 -11.99
CA ASN A 453 -21.81 -7.77 -11.48
C ASN A 453 -22.36 -9.18 -11.17
N PRO A 454 -21.50 -10.15 -10.83
CA PRO A 454 -21.93 -11.52 -10.47
C PRO A 454 -22.90 -11.61 -9.28
N LEU A 455 -22.97 -10.57 -8.44
CA LEU A 455 -23.94 -10.46 -7.34
C LEU A 455 -25.29 -9.88 -7.78
N GLY A 456 -25.47 -9.60 -9.07
CA GLY A 456 -26.70 -9.01 -9.63
C GLY A 456 -26.81 -7.49 -9.42
N GLU A 457 -25.82 -6.87 -8.78
CA GLU A 457 -25.81 -5.42 -8.50
C GLU A 457 -25.51 -4.63 -9.77
N VAL A 458 -26.22 -3.50 -9.94
CA VAL A 458 -26.01 -2.58 -11.05
C VAL A 458 -24.89 -1.60 -10.69
N ARG A 459 -23.80 -1.63 -11.45
CA ARG A 459 -22.60 -0.81 -11.25
C ARG A 459 -22.28 0.02 -12.48
N THR A 460 -21.61 1.15 -12.29
CA THR A 460 -21.14 1.98 -13.41
C THR A 460 -20.00 1.25 -14.15
N ARG A 461 -20.05 1.25 -15.49
CA ARG A 461 -18.98 0.68 -16.33
C ARG A 461 -17.68 1.47 -16.21
N LYS A 462 -16.54 0.81 -16.41
CA LYS A 462 -15.26 1.50 -16.51
C LYS A 462 -15.05 2.00 -17.93
N ARG A 463 -14.27 3.08 -18.07
CA ARG A 463 -13.93 3.73 -19.36
C ARG A 463 -13.29 2.78 -20.39
N LYS A 464 -12.64 1.71 -19.95
CA LYS A 464 -11.97 0.71 -20.81
C LYS A 464 -12.90 -0.42 -21.29
N ASP A 465 -14.10 -0.52 -20.75
CA ASP A 465 -15.03 -1.59 -21.12
C ASP A 465 -15.70 -1.26 -22.46
N SER A 466 -15.72 -2.20 -23.42
CA SER A 466 -16.31 -1.97 -24.74
C SER A 466 -17.80 -1.63 -24.65
N LEU A 467 -18.24 -0.63 -25.41
CA LEU A 467 -19.65 -0.29 -25.61
C LEU A 467 -20.31 -1.38 -26.47
N ASP A 468 -20.85 -2.41 -25.83
CA ASP A 468 -21.72 -3.35 -26.55
C ASP A 468 -23.01 -2.62 -26.95
N ARG A 469 -23.25 -2.53 -28.27
CA ARG A 469 -24.42 -1.85 -28.86
C ARG A 469 -25.73 -2.61 -28.65
N TYR A 470 -25.68 -3.87 -28.18
CA TYR A 470 -26.86 -4.72 -27.98
C TYR A 470 -27.35 -4.80 -26.53
N GLN A 471 -26.88 -3.90 -25.66
CA GLN A 471 -27.30 -3.88 -24.26
C GLN A 471 -28.78 -3.52 -24.04
N GLU A 472 -29.34 -4.10 -22.98
CA GLU A 472 -30.61 -3.71 -22.37
C GLU A 472 -30.71 -2.18 -22.26
N LYS A 473 -31.88 -1.63 -22.58
CA LYS A 473 -32.11 -0.17 -22.61
C LYS A 473 -31.69 0.51 -21.30
N ASP A 474 -31.94 -0.13 -20.16
CA ASP A 474 -31.65 0.41 -18.83
C ASP A 474 -30.17 0.36 -18.43
N LEU A 475 -29.32 -0.33 -19.19
CA LEU A 475 -27.87 -0.38 -18.97
C LEU A 475 -27.08 0.56 -19.89
N ARG A 476 -27.75 1.19 -20.86
CA ARG A 476 -27.12 2.12 -21.81
C ARG A 476 -26.65 3.39 -21.10
N ALA A 477 -25.73 4.10 -21.74
CA ALA A 477 -25.31 5.42 -21.27
C ALA A 477 -26.50 6.38 -21.21
N ASN A 478 -26.71 7.07 -20.08
CA ASN A 478 -27.77 8.08 -20.00
C ASN A 478 -27.30 9.46 -20.48
N CYS A 479 -25.99 9.66 -20.63
CA CYS A 479 -25.39 10.94 -20.99
C CYS A 479 -24.31 10.74 -22.06
N ALA A 480 -24.25 11.68 -23.01
CA ALA A 480 -23.22 11.73 -24.05
C ALA A 480 -21.93 12.45 -23.59
N ARG A 481 -21.96 13.14 -22.44
CA ARG A 481 -20.86 13.94 -21.88
C ARG A 481 -20.37 13.55 -20.47
N PRO A 482 -20.48 12.28 -20.01
CA PRO A 482 -20.23 11.94 -18.62
C PRO A 482 -18.77 12.19 -18.20
N PHE A 483 -17.80 12.05 -19.11
CA PHE A 483 -16.39 12.23 -18.78
C PHE A 483 -16.02 13.70 -18.64
N THR A 484 -16.55 14.59 -19.49
CA THR A 484 -16.32 16.04 -19.35
C THR A 484 -16.82 16.56 -18.00
N HIS A 485 -18.01 16.12 -17.57
CA HIS A 485 -18.54 16.50 -16.25
C HIS A 485 -17.66 15.97 -15.10
N ALA A 486 -17.16 14.74 -15.21
CA ALA A 486 -16.27 14.16 -14.20
C ALA A 486 -14.91 14.88 -14.15
N ALA A 487 -14.37 15.27 -15.31
CA ALA A 487 -13.13 16.02 -15.41
C ALA A 487 -13.22 17.38 -14.69
N LEU A 488 -14.27 18.18 -14.96
CA LEU A 488 -14.47 19.46 -14.26
C LEU A 488 -14.67 19.29 -12.74
N ALA A 489 -15.41 18.25 -12.32
CA ALA A 489 -15.57 17.95 -10.90
C ALA A 489 -14.23 17.61 -10.23
N ASN A 490 -13.33 16.88 -10.92
CA ASN A 490 -11.97 16.61 -10.45
C ASN A 490 -11.10 17.86 -10.36
N GLN A 491 -11.41 18.91 -11.13
CA GLN A 491 -10.79 20.23 -11.01
C GLN A 491 -11.37 21.08 -9.86
N ASN A 492 -12.24 20.50 -9.03
CA ASN A 492 -12.99 21.19 -7.98
C ASN A 492 -13.85 22.35 -8.52
N ILE A 493 -14.23 22.30 -9.80
CA ILE A 493 -15.15 23.26 -10.42
C ILE A 493 -16.57 22.80 -10.13
N SER A 494 -17.39 23.71 -9.61
CA SER A 494 -18.67 23.38 -8.98
C SER A 494 -19.67 22.73 -9.96
N HIS A 495 -20.66 22.03 -9.43
CA HIS A 495 -21.79 21.55 -10.22
C HIS A 495 -22.83 22.67 -10.32
N GLY A 496 -22.75 23.49 -11.37
CA GLY A 496 -23.71 24.58 -11.59
C GLY A 496 -23.78 25.01 -13.05
N ILE A 497 -23.51 26.30 -13.28
CA ILE A 497 -23.57 26.98 -14.57
C ILE A 497 -22.77 26.22 -15.64
N GLU A 498 -21.64 25.61 -15.29
CA GLU A 498 -20.80 24.83 -16.20
C GLU A 498 -21.50 23.58 -16.72
N SER A 499 -22.29 22.90 -15.86
CA SER A 499 -23.08 21.75 -16.28
C SER A 499 -24.19 22.16 -17.25
N SER A 500 -24.75 23.35 -17.09
CA SER A 500 -25.69 23.93 -18.04
C SER A 500 -25.00 24.21 -19.37
N THR A 501 -23.81 24.82 -19.38
CA THR A 501 -23.02 25.08 -20.60
C THR A 501 -22.71 23.79 -21.37
N ILE A 502 -22.22 22.74 -20.70
CA ILE A 502 -21.96 21.43 -21.33
C ILE A 502 -23.24 20.86 -21.96
N CYS A 503 -24.37 20.94 -21.26
CA CYS A 503 -25.63 20.42 -21.76
C CYS A 503 -26.14 21.22 -22.95
N LYS A 504 -26.08 22.56 -22.88
CA LYS A 504 -26.55 23.45 -23.94
C LYS A 504 -25.77 23.24 -25.24
N GLY A 505 -24.44 23.11 -25.15
CA GLY A 505 -23.57 22.79 -26.30
C GLY A 505 -23.64 21.34 -26.79
N CYS A 506 -24.41 20.46 -26.14
CA CYS A 506 -24.52 19.07 -26.56
C CYS A 506 -25.42 18.91 -27.79
N GLN A 507 -24.91 18.24 -28.83
CA GLN A 507 -25.67 17.91 -30.05
C GLN A 507 -26.93 17.04 -29.83
N PHE A 508 -27.08 16.45 -28.64
CA PHE A 508 -28.21 15.59 -28.27
C PHE A 508 -29.18 16.27 -27.30
N LEU A 509 -29.08 17.58 -27.06
CA LEU A 509 -29.87 18.28 -26.03
C LEU A 509 -31.38 18.05 -26.16
N GLU A 510 -31.95 18.24 -27.34
CA GLU A 510 -33.39 18.14 -27.59
C GLU A 510 -33.88 16.70 -27.40
N LEU A 511 -33.09 15.74 -27.88
CA LEU A 511 -33.36 14.32 -27.73
C LEU A 511 -33.26 13.88 -26.26
N CYS A 512 -32.29 14.43 -25.52
CA CYS A 512 -32.08 14.16 -24.10
C CYS A 512 -33.17 14.78 -23.21
N ARG A 513 -33.68 15.96 -23.56
CA ARG A 513 -34.83 16.59 -22.89
C ARG A 513 -36.14 15.85 -23.17
N SER A 514 -36.31 15.34 -24.39
CA SER A 514 -37.52 14.61 -24.80
C SER A 514 -37.50 13.11 -24.47
N GLY A 515 -36.33 12.55 -24.14
CA GLY A 515 -36.13 11.11 -23.90
C GLY A 515 -36.29 10.21 -25.12
N LYS A 516 -36.32 10.80 -26.32
CA LYS A 516 -36.56 10.07 -27.58
C LYS A 516 -35.28 9.58 -28.26
N GLY A 517 -34.09 9.95 -27.74
CA GLY A 517 -32.79 9.53 -28.28
C GLY A 517 -32.08 8.48 -27.42
N ASP A 518 -30.83 8.18 -27.79
CA ASP A 518 -29.98 7.20 -27.09
C ASP A 518 -29.56 7.65 -25.68
N TYR A 519 -29.66 8.95 -25.38
CA TYR A 519 -29.33 9.56 -24.10
C TYR A 519 -30.57 10.28 -23.57
N ASP A 520 -30.88 10.09 -22.29
CA ASP A 520 -32.13 10.54 -21.67
C ASP A 520 -31.96 11.14 -20.26
N TYR A 521 -30.72 11.45 -19.85
CA TYR A 521 -30.41 11.97 -18.51
C TYR A 521 -31.27 13.16 -18.09
N LEU A 522 -31.44 14.18 -18.96
CA LEU A 522 -32.17 15.40 -18.59
C LEU A 522 -33.66 15.11 -18.38
N GLN A 523 -34.27 14.28 -19.23
CA GLN A 523 -35.66 13.87 -19.05
C GLN A 523 -35.83 13.04 -17.77
N LYS A 524 -35.00 12.01 -17.56
CA LYS A 524 -35.05 11.17 -16.35
C LYS A 524 -34.88 11.98 -15.08
N ARG A 525 -33.93 12.93 -15.08
CA ARG A 525 -33.71 13.85 -13.95
C ARG A 525 -34.93 14.74 -13.70
N ALA A 526 -35.55 15.28 -14.74
CA ALA A 526 -36.75 16.10 -14.60
C ALA A 526 -37.94 15.30 -14.04
N ILE A 527 -38.17 14.09 -14.55
CA ILE A 527 -39.22 13.17 -14.06
C ILE A 527 -38.98 12.81 -12.59
N ALA A 528 -37.75 12.47 -12.22
CA ALA A 528 -37.40 12.13 -10.84
C ALA A 528 -37.65 13.32 -9.89
N LEU A 529 -37.23 14.53 -10.26
CA LEU A 529 -37.45 15.74 -9.43
C LEU A 529 -38.91 16.20 -9.36
N GLN A 530 -39.76 15.81 -10.32
CA GLN A 530 -41.21 16.04 -10.26
C GLN A 530 -41.94 15.00 -9.39
N SER A 531 -41.24 13.94 -8.99
CA SER A 531 -41.83 12.86 -8.21
C SER A 531 -41.83 13.21 -6.73
N LYS A 532 -42.97 13.05 -6.08
CA LYS A 532 -43.16 13.22 -4.62
C LYS A 532 -42.20 12.41 -3.75
N ARG A 533 -41.65 11.34 -4.29
CA ARG A 533 -40.72 10.41 -3.62
C ARG A 533 -39.64 10.03 -4.61
N LEU A 534 -38.37 10.10 -4.20
CA LEU A 534 -37.24 9.70 -5.05
C LEU A 534 -36.07 9.15 -4.23
N ILE A 535 -35.17 8.43 -4.90
CA ILE A 535 -33.90 7.98 -4.34
C ILE A 535 -32.76 8.79 -4.97
N ALA A 536 -31.81 9.27 -4.17
CA ALA A 536 -30.68 10.04 -4.69
C ALA A 536 -29.35 9.63 -4.05
N HIS A 537 -28.28 9.76 -4.83
CA HIS A 537 -26.94 9.88 -4.26
C HIS A 537 -26.73 11.30 -3.72
N PRO A 538 -26.02 11.51 -2.59
CA PRO A 538 -25.78 12.85 -2.04
C PRO A 538 -25.26 13.86 -3.07
N ALA A 539 -24.26 13.46 -3.87
CA ALA A 539 -23.68 14.31 -4.91
C ALA A 539 -24.65 14.68 -6.06
N SER A 540 -25.75 13.94 -6.24
CA SER A 540 -26.73 14.15 -7.32
C SER A 540 -27.84 15.15 -6.96
N LEU A 541 -27.93 15.55 -5.69
CA LEU A 541 -28.90 16.51 -5.18
C LEU A 541 -28.76 17.88 -5.88
N PRO A 542 -29.83 18.59 -6.23
CA PRO A 542 -29.73 19.94 -6.79
C PRO A 542 -29.14 20.96 -5.78
N ASN A 543 -28.59 22.07 -6.28
CA ASN A 543 -28.19 23.19 -5.42
C ASN A 543 -29.42 23.73 -4.67
N PRO A 544 -29.29 24.09 -3.39
CA PRO A 544 -30.39 24.67 -2.61
C PRO A 544 -30.59 26.15 -2.98
N LYS A 545 -31.76 26.73 -2.69
CA LYS A 545 -32.07 28.14 -2.98
C LYS A 545 -31.15 29.11 -2.23
N SER A 546 -30.71 28.74 -1.04
CA SER A 546 -29.71 29.49 -0.27
C SER A 546 -28.35 29.60 -0.97
N TYR A 547 -28.01 28.66 -1.86
CA TYR A 547 -26.74 28.62 -2.59
C TYR A 547 -26.86 29.14 -4.03
N ASP A 548 -28.01 28.89 -4.68
CA ASP A 548 -28.35 29.38 -6.02
C ASP A 548 -29.76 29.99 -5.98
N PRO A 549 -29.90 31.29 -5.65
CA PRO A 549 -31.22 31.91 -5.46
C PRO A 549 -32.11 31.85 -6.70
N GLU A 550 -31.53 31.95 -7.89
CA GLU A 550 -32.27 31.96 -9.16
C GLU A 550 -32.70 30.55 -9.56
N ASN A 551 -31.77 29.58 -9.60
CA ASN A 551 -31.99 28.26 -10.20
C ASN A 551 -31.97 27.09 -9.19
N GLY A 552 -31.75 27.37 -7.91
CA GLY A 552 -31.74 26.37 -6.84
C GLY A 552 -33.10 25.72 -6.61
N PHE A 553 -33.05 24.49 -6.10
CA PHE A 553 -34.21 23.73 -5.64
C PHE A 553 -34.59 24.16 -4.22
N ASP A 554 -35.89 24.30 -3.97
CA ASP A 554 -36.41 24.66 -2.64
C ASP A 554 -36.55 23.42 -1.76
N TYR A 555 -35.63 23.26 -0.79
CA TYR A 555 -35.68 22.15 0.16
C TYR A 555 -36.62 22.43 1.35
N GLY A 556 -37.18 23.63 1.47
CA GLY A 556 -38.00 24.07 2.61
C GLY A 556 -39.27 23.25 2.84
N ASN A 557 -39.70 22.48 1.83
CA ASN A 557 -40.81 21.54 1.91
C ASN A 557 -40.40 20.08 1.59
N THR A 558 -39.12 19.75 1.78
CA THR A 558 -38.57 18.41 1.50
C THR A 558 -38.10 17.74 2.80
N THR A 559 -38.42 16.46 2.97
CA THR A 559 -37.79 15.61 4.00
C THR A 559 -36.67 14.79 3.38
N LEU A 560 -35.48 14.87 3.97
CA LEU A 560 -34.30 14.09 3.57
C LEU A 560 -34.12 12.89 4.51
N ILE A 561 -34.03 11.68 3.96
CA ILE A 561 -33.81 10.45 4.73
C ILE A 561 -32.45 9.85 4.34
N PHE A 562 -31.45 9.93 5.22
CA PHE A 562 -30.11 9.43 4.97
C PHE A 562 -29.96 7.97 5.44
N GLU A 563 -29.76 7.04 4.50
CA GLU A 563 -29.40 5.65 4.80
C GLU A 563 -27.93 5.52 5.17
N GLU A 564 -27.64 4.84 6.28
CA GLU A 564 -26.29 4.65 6.80
C GLU A 564 -25.56 6.00 6.82
N SER A 565 -26.08 6.94 7.62
CA SER A 565 -25.68 8.36 7.61
C SER A 565 -24.17 8.61 7.78
N GLU A 566 -23.42 7.66 8.34
CA GLU A 566 -21.95 7.66 8.37
C GLU A 566 -21.32 7.68 6.97
N LEU A 567 -22.00 7.12 5.96
CA LEU A 567 -21.59 7.05 4.56
C LEU A 567 -22.27 8.12 3.70
N SER A 568 -23.58 8.30 3.86
CA SER A 568 -24.38 9.16 2.97
C SER A 568 -24.42 10.63 3.39
N CYS A 569 -24.11 10.96 4.64
CA CYS A 569 -24.05 12.34 5.14
C CYS A 569 -22.60 12.79 5.38
N ASN A 570 -21.75 12.72 4.34
CA ASN A 570 -20.37 13.20 4.43
C ASN A 570 -20.28 14.69 4.06
N THR A 571 -19.89 15.53 5.02
CA THR A 571 -19.68 16.99 4.81
C THR A 571 -18.21 17.33 4.52
N THR A 572 -17.34 16.33 4.39
CA THR A 572 -15.93 16.51 4.06
C THR A 572 -15.71 16.42 2.55
N LYS A 573 -15.27 17.51 1.93
CA LYS A 573 -14.79 17.54 0.55
C LYS A 573 -13.27 17.43 0.54
N ILE A 574 -12.70 16.70 -0.42
CA ILE A 574 -11.25 16.55 -0.58
C ILE A 574 -10.84 16.88 -2.01
N VAL A 575 -9.88 17.78 -2.16
CA VAL A 575 -9.23 18.11 -3.43
C VAL A 575 -7.82 17.51 -3.44
N LYS A 576 -7.44 16.90 -4.56
CA LYS A 576 -6.12 16.30 -4.77
C LYS A 576 -5.33 17.12 -5.79
N VAL A 577 -4.15 17.55 -5.38
CA VAL A 577 -3.27 18.47 -6.10
C VAL A 577 -1.95 17.77 -6.38
N GLY A 578 -1.54 17.75 -7.65
CA GLY A 578 -0.23 17.27 -8.09
C GLY A 578 0.62 18.42 -8.65
N GLU A 579 1.83 18.07 -9.09
CA GLU A 579 2.82 19.03 -9.63
C GLU A 579 2.25 19.91 -10.76
N LYS A 580 1.57 19.30 -11.74
CA LYS A 580 0.91 20.02 -12.85
C LYS A 580 -0.05 21.12 -12.37
N ASP A 581 -0.81 20.86 -11.30
CA ASP A 581 -1.82 21.79 -10.80
C ASP A 581 -1.17 23.04 -10.17
N ILE A 582 0.00 22.85 -9.53
CA ILE A 582 0.80 23.93 -8.94
C ILE A 582 1.41 24.78 -10.05
N THR A 583 2.06 24.15 -11.04
CA THR A 583 2.65 24.86 -12.19
C THR A 583 1.59 25.69 -12.93
N ALA A 584 0.38 25.14 -13.11
CA ALA A 584 -0.74 25.86 -13.73
C ALA A 584 -1.20 27.06 -12.90
N SER A 585 -1.26 26.91 -11.56
CA SER A 585 -1.65 28.00 -10.65
C SER A 585 -0.60 29.11 -10.60
N ILE A 586 0.69 28.76 -10.61
CA ILE A 586 1.80 29.71 -10.72
C ILE A 586 1.69 30.52 -12.01
N ALA A 587 1.54 29.83 -13.15
CA ALA A 587 1.42 30.49 -14.45
C ALA A 587 0.18 31.40 -14.55
N ALA A 588 -0.95 30.95 -14.00
CA ALA A 588 -2.18 31.73 -13.98
C ALA A 588 -2.04 33.02 -13.14
N LEU A 589 -1.48 32.93 -11.94
CA LEU A 589 -1.25 34.09 -11.08
C LEU A 589 -0.26 35.06 -11.72
N ALA A 590 0.88 34.57 -12.22
CA ALA A 590 1.88 35.41 -12.88
C ALA A 590 1.31 36.20 -14.07
N LYS A 591 0.35 35.62 -14.80
CA LYS A 591 -0.32 36.27 -15.94
C LYS A 591 -1.43 37.23 -15.52
N LYS A 592 -2.28 36.85 -14.55
CA LYS A 592 -3.53 37.59 -14.22
C LYS A 592 -3.36 38.61 -13.10
N ASP A 593 -2.49 38.34 -12.13
CA ASP A 593 -2.26 39.21 -10.97
C ASP A 593 -0.84 39.01 -10.42
N ASN A 594 0.11 39.74 -11.01
CA ASN A 594 1.54 39.60 -10.69
C ASN A 594 1.86 39.98 -9.23
N ASP A 595 1.11 40.89 -8.62
CA ASP A 595 1.30 41.27 -7.23
C ASP A 595 0.91 40.12 -6.29
N LEU A 596 -0.23 39.46 -6.55
CA LEU A 596 -0.61 38.24 -5.82
C LEU A 596 0.42 37.13 -6.02
N PHE A 597 0.91 36.92 -7.25
CA PHE A 597 1.96 35.95 -7.53
C PHE A 597 3.23 36.21 -6.71
N LEU A 598 3.75 37.43 -6.74
CA LEU A 598 4.96 37.80 -5.99
C LEU A 598 4.77 37.61 -4.48
N SER A 599 3.58 37.92 -3.96
CA SER A 599 3.26 37.70 -2.55
C SER A 599 3.22 36.22 -2.15
N LEU A 600 2.72 35.34 -3.03
CA LEU A 600 2.54 33.91 -2.77
C LEU A 600 3.72 33.05 -3.22
N ARG A 601 4.68 33.61 -3.95
CA ARG A 601 5.81 32.88 -4.56
C ARG A 601 6.55 31.99 -3.55
N SER A 602 6.90 32.53 -2.38
CA SER A 602 7.62 31.77 -1.36
C SER A 602 6.83 30.54 -0.88
N LEU A 603 5.51 30.66 -0.75
CA LEU A 603 4.64 29.55 -0.39
C LEU A 603 4.57 28.51 -1.53
N LEU A 604 4.35 28.96 -2.77
CA LEU A 604 4.21 28.08 -3.93
C LEU A 604 5.51 27.30 -4.23
N ASP A 605 6.67 27.96 -4.18
CA ASP A 605 7.99 27.32 -4.36
C ASP A 605 8.23 26.27 -3.27
N ALA A 606 7.82 26.53 -2.04
CA ALA A 606 7.95 25.58 -0.93
C ALA A 606 7.05 24.35 -1.11
N VAL A 607 5.82 24.55 -1.60
CA VAL A 607 4.90 23.46 -1.92
C VAL A 607 5.45 22.62 -3.06
N GLU A 608 5.88 23.23 -4.17
CA GLU A 608 6.49 22.53 -5.32
C GLU A 608 7.71 21.68 -4.91
N LYS A 609 8.58 22.25 -4.06
CA LYS A 609 9.72 21.51 -3.49
C LYS A 609 9.26 20.29 -2.67
N LEU A 610 8.24 20.43 -1.83
CA LEU A 610 7.74 19.31 -1.02
C LEU A 610 7.13 18.20 -1.88
N LEU A 611 6.49 18.52 -3.01
CA LEU A 611 5.93 17.51 -3.91
C LEU A 611 7.01 16.72 -4.65
N SER A 612 8.14 17.37 -4.99
CA SER A 612 9.25 16.74 -5.70
C SER A 612 10.22 15.95 -4.79
N GLU A 613 10.21 16.24 -3.49
CA GLU A 613 11.03 15.53 -2.50
C GLU A 613 10.64 14.06 -2.36
N LYS A 614 11.65 13.17 -2.39
CA LYS A 614 11.44 11.74 -2.13
C LYS A 614 11.01 11.55 -0.68
N GLN A 615 9.77 11.10 -0.49
CA GLN A 615 9.22 10.91 0.85
C GLN A 615 9.96 9.80 1.60
N SER A 616 10.32 10.08 2.85
CA SER A 616 11.15 9.22 3.70
C SER A 616 10.45 7.95 4.18
N ASN A 617 9.12 7.93 4.12
CA ASN A 617 8.30 6.79 4.56
C ASN A 617 7.11 6.57 3.60
N ARG A 618 6.45 5.41 3.74
CA ARG A 618 5.30 5.01 2.91
C ARG A 618 4.03 5.84 3.15
N TYR A 619 3.94 6.58 4.25
CA TYR A 619 2.79 7.35 4.72
C TYR A 619 2.91 8.86 4.44
N GLY A 620 3.95 9.27 3.70
CA GLY A 620 4.16 10.65 3.29
C GLY A 620 4.42 11.63 4.43
N ILE A 621 3.93 12.86 4.25
CA ILE A 621 4.08 13.99 5.18
C ILE A 621 2.70 14.34 5.72
N ASP A 622 2.57 14.33 7.04
CA ASP A 622 1.32 14.62 7.73
C ASP A 622 1.01 16.12 7.79
N GLY A 623 -0.24 16.45 8.11
CA GLY A 623 -0.72 17.83 8.15
C GLY A 623 -0.03 18.72 9.18
N LYS A 624 0.45 18.14 10.29
CA LYS A 624 1.16 18.91 11.33
C LYS A 624 2.48 19.41 10.78
N THR A 625 3.26 18.50 10.21
CA THR A 625 4.55 18.82 9.60
C THR A 625 4.40 19.81 8.45
N LEU A 626 3.35 19.65 7.61
CA LEU A 626 3.08 20.58 6.52
C LEU A 626 2.72 21.97 7.06
N ARG A 627 1.86 22.07 8.07
CA ARG A 627 1.49 23.35 8.69
C ARG A 627 2.71 24.04 9.31
N GLU A 628 3.53 23.31 10.05
CA GLU A 628 4.78 23.83 10.65
C GLU A 628 5.72 24.42 9.60
N LYS A 629 5.83 23.79 8.43
CA LYS A 629 6.70 24.25 7.33
C LYS A 629 6.13 25.42 6.53
N LEU A 630 4.80 25.50 6.36
CA LEU A 630 4.17 26.34 5.34
C LEU A 630 3.36 27.50 5.90
N LEU A 631 2.86 27.42 7.14
CA LEU A 631 1.98 28.44 7.72
C LEU A 631 2.67 29.81 7.79
N GLY A 632 3.97 29.85 8.12
CA GLY A 632 4.75 31.09 8.20
C GLY A 632 5.04 31.75 6.84
N LEU A 633 4.73 31.07 5.73
CA LEU A 633 4.91 31.58 4.37
C LEU A 633 3.65 32.25 3.82
N ILE A 634 2.52 32.23 4.55
CA ILE A 634 1.30 32.91 4.14
C ILE A 634 1.46 34.43 4.38
N PRO A 635 1.20 35.27 3.37
CA PRO A 635 1.24 36.73 3.54
C PRO A 635 0.18 37.22 4.53
N SER A 636 0.54 38.15 5.41
CA SER A 636 -0.35 38.67 6.46
C SER A 636 -1.56 39.45 5.93
N ASN A 637 -1.46 40.04 4.73
CA ASN A 637 -2.50 40.87 4.10
C ASN A 637 -3.11 40.22 2.85
N LEU A 638 -3.15 38.88 2.79
CA LEU A 638 -3.68 38.19 1.62
C LEU A 638 -5.19 38.40 1.47
N ASP A 639 -5.60 38.98 0.34
CA ASP A 639 -7.00 39.08 -0.04
C ASP A 639 -7.47 37.79 -0.74
N LEU A 640 -8.18 36.94 0.00
CA LEU A 640 -8.73 35.68 -0.52
C LEU A 640 -9.81 35.89 -1.59
N ILE A 641 -10.53 37.02 -1.59
CA ILE A 641 -11.55 37.33 -2.59
C ILE A 641 -10.85 37.66 -3.92
N LYS A 642 -9.84 38.53 -3.86
CA LYS A 642 -8.98 38.84 -5.02
C LYS A 642 -8.32 37.58 -5.57
N LEU A 643 -7.81 36.71 -4.69
CA LEU A 643 -7.19 35.43 -5.07
C LEU A 643 -8.17 34.50 -5.80
N LYS A 644 -9.39 34.33 -5.27
CA LYS A 644 -10.45 33.54 -5.92
C LYS A 644 -10.79 34.10 -7.30
N SER A 645 -10.90 35.42 -7.43
CA SER A 645 -11.15 36.09 -8.71
C SER A 645 -10.02 35.83 -9.72
N ALA A 646 -8.76 36.00 -9.32
CA ALA A 646 -7.59 35.76 -10.18
C ALA A 646 -7.48 34.30 -10.65
N LEU A 647 -7.89 33.34 -9.82
CA LEU A 647 -7.84 31.91 -10.13
C LEU A 647 -9.11 31.38 -10.80
N THR A 648 -10.05 32.25 -11.19
CA THR A 648 -11.25 31.83 -11.93
C THR A 648 -10.84 31.05 -13.19
N PRO A 649 -11.32 29.80 -13.35
CA PRO A 649 -10.94 28.96 -14.48
C PRO A 649 -11.54 29.53 -15.77
N ASP A 650 -10.77 29.44 -16.86
CA ASP A 650 -11.29 29.72 -18.19
C ASP A 650 -11.99 28.47 -18.73
N LEU A 651 -13.28 28.60 -19.04
CA LEU A 651 -14.14 27.53 -19.53
C LEU A 651 -14.65 27.80 -20.94
N SER A 652 -14.07 28.78 -21.64
CA SER A 652 -14.41 29.15 -23.02
C SER A 652 -14.33 27.95 -23.99
N PHE A 653 -13.45 26.99 -23.74
CA PHE A 653 -13.35 25.76 -24.54
C PHE A 653 -14.65 24.92 -24.57
N LEU A 654 -15.58 25.13 -23.64
CA LEU A 654 -16.91 24.51 -23.65
C LEU A 654 -17.85 25.15 -24.68
N ASP A 655 -17.56 26.38 -25.12
CA ASP A 655 -18.30 27.15 -26.10
C ASP A 655 -17.35 27.87 -27.08
N PRO A 656 -16.66 27.12 -27.97
CA PRO A 656 -15.57 27.64 -28.79
C PRO A 656 -15.99 28.69 -29.83
N ILE A 657 -17.30 28.87 -30.07
CA ILE A 657 -17.80 29.86 -31.03
C ILE A 657 -18.25 31.16 -30.35
N SER A 658 -18.29 31.22 -29.01
CA SER A 658 -18.68 32.45 -28.29
C SER A 658 -17.80 33.65 -28.63
N GLU A 659 -16.52 33.40 -28.98
CA GLU A 659 -15.58 34.43 -29.42
C GLU A 659 -15.98 35.10 -30.75
N MET A 660 -16.81 34.44 -31.56
CA MET A 660 -17.36 34.96 -32.82
C MET A 660 -18.66 35.76 -32.60
N GLY A 661 -19.06 36.01 -31.35
CA GLY A 661 -20.25 36.76 -30.99
C GLY A 661 -21.54 35.94 -30.92
N GLU A 662 -21.48 34.62 -31.16
CA GLU A 662 -22.64 33.72 -31.06
C GLU A 662 -22.30 32.51 -30.18
N SER A 663 -23.22 32.06 -29.33
CA SER A 663 -23.01 30.89 -28.46
C SER A 663 -23.41 29.58 -29.12
N ILE A 664 -22.63 28.52 -28.94
CA ILE A 664 -22.99 27.16 -29.36
C ILE A 664 -24.30 26.69 -28.73
N ALA A 665 -24.66 27.24 -27.56
CA ALA A 665 -25.89 26.96 -26.85
C ALA A 665 -27.15 27.36 -27.63
N ASP A 666 -27.07 28.44 -28.41
CA ASP A 666 -28.20 29.04 -29.11
C ASP A 666 -28.35 28.50 -30.54
N MET A 667 -27.43 27.63 -30.95
CA MET A 667 -27.36 27.07 -32.30
C MET A 667 -28.31 25.89 -32.53
N PRO A 668 -28.86 25.71 -33.76
CA PRO A 668 -29.62 24.53 -34.14
C PRO A 668 -28.82 23.22 -33.93
N ALA A 669 -29.53 22.10 -33.71
CA ALA A 669 -28.91 20.80 -33.45
C ALA A 669 -27.95 20.33 -34.57
N SER A 670 -28.23 20.68 -35.83
CA SER A 670 -27.36 20.40 -36.98
C SER A 670 -26.00 21.12 -36.88
N VAL A 671 -26.00 22.37 -36.44
CA VAL A 671 -24.80 23.18 -36.25
C VAL A 671 -24.02 22.68 -35.03
N ARG A 672 -24.69 22.43 -33.90
CA ARG A 672 -24.05 21.80 -32.73
C ARG A 672 -23.40 20.46 -33.09
N ARG A 673 -24.02 19.64 -33.93
CA ARG A 673 -23.43 18.38 -34.41
C ARG A 673 -22.14 18.59 -35.22
N ALA A 674 -22.08 19.64 -36.04
CA ALA A 674 -20.91 19.93 -36.87
C ALA A 674 -19.71 20.41 -36.04
N PHE A 675 -19.96 21.12 -34.93
CA PHE A 675 -18.93 21.71 -34.07
C PHE A 675 -18.72 20.98 -32.72
N ALA A 676 -19.54 19.97 -32.40
CA ALA A 676 -19.42 19.22 -31.16
C ALA A 676 -18.18 18.31 -31.17
N GLU A 677 -17.25 18.59 -30.27
CA GLU A 677 -16.11 17.71 -30.02
C GLU A 677 -16.55 16.36 -29.43
N LYS A 678 -15.69 15.34 -29.45
CA LYS A 678 -15.96 14.08 -28.73
C LYS A 678 -15.81 14.30 -27.21
N ASP A 679 -16.57 13.55 -26.41
CA ASP A 679 -16.52 13.69 -24.94
C ASP A 679 -15.13 13.38 -24.38
N SER A 680 -14.41 12.45 -25.00
CA SER A 680 -13.01 12.16 -24.66
C SER A 680 -12.10 13.38 -24.80
N ASN A 681 -12.26 14.13 -25.89
CA ASN A 681 -11.40 15.28 -26.20
C ASN A 681 -11.76 16.46 -25.31
N LEU A 682 -13.06 16.71 -25.11
CA LEU A 682 -13.52 17.79 -24.24
C LEU A 682 -13.16 17.52 -22.76
N ALA A 683 -13.21 16.25 -22.33
CA ALA A 683 -12.73 15.85 -21.01
C ALA A 683 -11.22 16.03 -20.87
N GLU A 684 -10.44 15.70 -21.89
CA GLU A 684 -8.98 15.93 -21.89
C GLU A 684 -8.65 17.42 -21.84
N LYS A 685 -9.38 18.27 -22.58
CA LYS A 685 -9.28 19.74 -22.46
C LYS A 685 -9.64 20.20 -21.06
N ALA A 686 -10.73 19.73 -20.46
CA ALA A 686 -11.08 20.05 -19.07
C ALA A 686 -10.00 19.57 -18.07
N GLU A 687 -9.32 18.45 -18.32
CA GLU A 687 -8.22 17.98 -17.49
C GLU A 687 -6.92 18.79 -17.66
N ASN A 688 -6.69 19.38 -18.84
CA ASN A 688 -5.44 20.05 -19.20
C ASN A 688 -5.48 21.58 -19.16
N GLU A 689 -6.61 22.18 -19.54
CA GLU A 689 -6.80 23.61 -19.72
C GLU A 689 -7.54 24.26 -18.54
N ALA A 690 -8.49 23.56 -17.91
CA ALA A 690 -9.24 24.13 -16.79
C ALA A 690 -8.38 24.18 -15.52
N LEU A 691 -8.27 25.38 -14.95
CA LEU A 691 -7.46 25.62 -13.76
C LEU A 691 -8.10 24.98 -12.52
N LYS A 692 -7.40 24.03 -11.89
CA LYS A 692 -7.85 23.38 -10.66
C LYS A 692 -8.07 24.41 -9.55
N GLN A 693 -9.23 24.37 -8.91
CA GLN A 693 -9.56 25.24 -7.77
C GLN A 693 -9.07 24.57 -6.48
N TRP A 694 -7.96 25.03 -5.92
CA TRP A 694 -7.38 24.43 -4.70
C TRP A 694 -6.64 25.40 -3.78
N LEU A 695 -6.08 26.48 -4.31
CA LEU A 695 -5.18 27.36 -3.57
C LEU A 695 -5.89 28.14 -2.44
N PRO A 696 -7.11 28.69 -2.63
CA PRO A 696 -7.86 29.30 -1.53
C PRO A 696 -8.13 28.31 -0.39
N GLU A 697 -8.61 27.11 -0.72
CA GLU A 697 -8.93 26.05 0.24
C GLU A 697 -7.67 25.54 0.96
N PHE A 698 -6.54 25.50 0.27
CA PHE A 698 -5.24 25.17 0.84
C PHE A 698 -4.82 26.19 1.91
N ILE A 699 -4.97 27.48 1.62
CA ILE A 699 -4.60 28.55 2.55
C ILE A 699 -5.51 28.54 3.77
N ASP A 700 -6.82 28.43 3.57
CA ASP A 700 -7.78 28.28 4.68
C ASP A 700 -7.45 27.03 5.54
N SER A 701 -7.05 25.92 4.89
CA SER A 701 -6.66 24.68 5.58
C SER A 701 -5.35 24.84 6.38
N LEU A 702 -4.37 25.57 5.86
CA LEU A 702 -3.16 25.92 6.62
C LEU A 702 -3.48 26.79 7.84
N GLN A 703 -4.45 27.70 7.72
CA GLN A 703 -4.91 28.59 8.79
C GLN A 703 -5.80 27.94 9.86
N GLY A 704 -6.16 26.66 9.71
CA GLY A 704 -6.97 25.96 10.72
C GLY A 704 -8.39 25.58 10.27
N LYS A 705 -8.86 26.06 9.12
CA LYS A 705 -10.24 25.81 8.64
C LYS A 705 -10.37 24.53 7.80
N GLY A 706 -9.35 23.68 7.84
CA GLY A 706 -9.27 22.47 7.06
C GLY A 706 -8.11 21.58 7.51
N TYR A 707 -7.88 20.51 6.77
CA TYR A 707 -6.79 19.57 7.01
C TYR A 707 -6.10 19.19 5.71
N LEU A 708 -4.82 18.85 5.79
CA LEU A 708 -3.97 18.60 4.64
C LEU A 708 -3.02 17.43 4.90
N SER A 709 -2.68 16.68 3.85
CA SER A 709 -1.67 15.63 3.89
C SER A 709 -0.99 15.52 2.52
N LEU A 710 0.27 15.08 2.48
CA LEU A 710 1.01 14.92 1.23
C LEU A 710 1.53 13.49 1.12
N ASN A 711 1.00 12.73 0.17
CA ASN A 711 1.26 11.31 0.00
C ASN A 711 1.62 10.99 -1.45
N HIS A 712 2.79 10.40 -1.68
CA HIS A 712 3.24 9.98 -3.01
C HIS A 712 3.15 11.10 -4.08
N GLY A 713 3.57 12.32 -3.72
CA GLY A 713 3.52 13.48 -4.63
C GLY A 713 2.12 14.08 -4.83
N ILE A 714 1.11 13.63 -4.06
CA ILE A 714 -0.25 14.17 -4.11
C ILE A 714 -0.57 14.87 -2.80
N LEU A 715 -0.77 16.19 -2.88
CA LEU A 715 -1.28 17.02 -1.78
C LEU A 715 -2.80 16.86 -1.73
N SER A 716 -3.32 16.32 -0.62
CA SER A 716 -4.75 16.20 -0.36
C SER A 716 -5.17 17.31 0.60
N ILE A 717 -6.18 18.08 0.22
CA ILE A 717 -6.70 19.22 0.98
C ILE A 717 -8.17 18.94 1.26
N SER A 718 -8.54 18.85 2.54
CA SER A 718 -9.93 18.66 2.96
C SER A 718 -10.51 19.90 3.59
N PHE A 719 -11.77 20.17 3.28
CA PHE A 719 -12.55 21.30 3.77
C PHE A 719 -14.04 20.93 3.81
N VAL A 720 -14.85 21.79 4.42
CA VAL A 720 -16.29 21.58 4.57
C VAL A 720 -17.02 21.75 3.22
N ASP A 721 -17.94 20.85 2.90
CA ASP A 721 -18.86 20.99 1.78
C ASP A 721 -20.03 21.91 2.16
N GLU A 722 -19.83 23.21 1.96
CA GLU A 722 -20.80 24.26 2.28
C GLU A 722 -22.14 24.07 1.55
N ARG A 723 -22.11 23.60 0.30
CA ARG A 723 -23.31 23.31 -0.48
C ARG A 723 -24.13 22.22 0.19
N PHE A 724 -23.49 21.13 0.58
CA PHE A 724 -24.19 20.01 1.20
C PHE A 724 -24.76 20.37 2.58
N LEU A 725 -24.02 21.17 3.37
CA LEU A 725 -24.55 21.73 4.62
C LEU A 725 -25.74 22.67 4.38
N ALA A 726 -25.72 23.49 3.33
CA ALA A 726 -26.84 24.35 2.98
C ALA A 726 -28.10 23.54 2.65
N ILE A 727 -27.97 22.43 1.91
CA ILE A 727 -29.08 21.50 1.63
C ILE A 727 -29.69 20.95 2.92
N ILE A 728 -28.85 20.47 3.83
CA ILE A 728 -29.30 19.90 5.12
C ILE A 728 -30.03 20.96 5.97
N ASN A 729 -29.52 22.20 5.99
CA ASN A 729 -30.10 23.29 6.78
C ASN A 729 -31.42 23.82 6.21
N GLU A 730 -31.54 23.88 4.88
CA GLU A 730 -32.74 24.32 4.17
C GLU A 730 -33.87 23.28 4.22
N ALA A 731 -33.54 21.99 4.34
CA ALA A 731 -34.51 20.90 4.42
C ALA A 731 -35.53 21.09 5.55
N ALA A 732 -36.80 20.82 5.23
CA ALA A 732 -37.90 20.86 6.19
C ALA A 732 -37.64 19.93 7.37
N LYS A 733 -37.18 18.71 7.07
CA LYS A 733 -36.82 17.66 8.03
C LYS A 733 -35.67 16.82 7.51
N VAL A 734 -34.86 16.29 8.43
CA VAL A 734 -33.76 15.37 8.13
C VAL A 734 -33.80 14.18 9.08
N ILE A 735 -33.84 12.98 8.52
CA ILE A 735 -33.89 11.72 9.25
C ILE A 735 -32.63 10.94 8.91
N PHE A 736 -31.78 10.70 9.90
CA PHE A 736 -30.57 9.91 9.80
C PHE A 736 -30.85 8.48 10.26
N LEU A 737 -30.62 7.50 9.39
CA LEU A 737 -30.80 6.09 9.68
C LEU A 737 -29.44 5.44 9.90
N SER A 738 -29.05 5.20 11.15
CA SER A 738 -27.80 4.50 11.45
C SER A 738 -27.85 3.81 12.80
N ALA A 739 -27.56 2.51 12.85
CA ALA A 739 -27.51 1.75 14.10
C ALA A 739 -26.23 1.99 14.92
N THR A 740 -25.27 2.74 14.35
CA THR A 740 -23.88 2.80 14.80
C THR A 740 -23.28 4.19 14.82
N GLU A 741 -24.00 5.21 14.38
CA GLU A 741 -23.52 6.59 14.41
C GLU A 741 -23.60 7.18 15.83
N SER A 742 -22.55 7.86 16.25
CA SER A 742 -22.56 8.69 17.46
C SER A 742 -23.25 10.01 17.18
N ILE A 743 -24.20 10.38 18.06
CA ILE A 743 -24.88 11.66 17.98
C ILE A 743 -23.91 12.84 18.09
N GLU A 744 -22.89 12.74 18.94
CA GLU A 744 -21.89 13.79 19.14
C GLU A 744 -21.11 14.05 17.84
N ASN A 745 -20.71 12.98 17.14
CA ASN A 745 -20.01 13.11 15.87
C ASN A 745 -20.92 13.69 14.78
N LEU A 746 -22.18 13.28 14.75
CA LEU A 746 -23.15 13.77 13.76
C LEU A 746 -23.53 15.23 13.98
N GLU A 747 -23.77 15.64 15.23
CA GLU A 747 -24.03 17.03 15.62
C GLU A 747 -22.80 17.91 15.32
N ALA A 748 -21.58 17.45 15.63
CA ALA A 748 -20.36 18.17 15.28
C ALA A 748 -20.19 18.35 13.76
N ARG A 749 -20.44 17.29 12.99
CA ARG A 749 -20.28 17.27 11.53
C ARG A 749 -21.27 18.18 10.79
N THR A 750 -22.48 18.28 11.32
CA THR A 750 -23.60 19.00 10.69
C THR A 750 -23.85 20.38 11.28
N GLY A 751 -23.36 20.64 12.50
CA GLY A 751 -23.69 21.83 13.28
C GLY A 751 -25.13 21.84 13.82
N LEU A 752 -25.85 20.72 13.72
CA LEU A 752 -27.25 20.62 14.12
C LEU A 752 -27.42 20.11 15.54
N LYS A 753 -28.58 20.40 16.13
CA LYS A 753 -29.09 19.72 17.33
C LYS A 753 -30.07 18.63 16.89
N ILE A 754 -29.79 17.39 17.28
CA ILE A 754 -30.46 16.20 16.73
C ILE A 754 -31.18 15.44 17.85
N ASP A 755 -32.40 15.01 17.57
CA ASP A 755 -33.19 14.16 18.47
C ASP A 755 -32.77 12.70 18.28
N LEU A 756 -32.48 12.01 19.38
CA LEU A 756 -32.00 10.64 19.37
C LEU A 756 -33.13 9.67 19.72
N ILE A 757 -33.44 8.73 18.82
CA ILE A 757 -34.47 7.72 19.03
C ILE A 757 -33.95 6.31 18.78
N THR A 758 -34.58 5.30 19.41
CA THR A 758 -34.26 3.89 19.19
C THR A 758 -35.43 2.98 19.53
N THR A 759 -35.53 1.83 18.87
CA THR A 759 -36.41 0.73 19.32
C THR A 759 -35.83 -0.08 20.47
N GLY A 760 -34.58 0.20 20.87
CA GLY A 760 -33.84 -0.61 21.84
C GLY A 760 -33.36 -1.93 21.26
N GLY A 761 -32.74 -2.76 22.10
CA GLY A 761 -32.25 -4.10 21.74
C GLY A 761 -30.75 -4.16 21.42
N GLY A 762 -30.11 -5.23 21.88
CA GLY A 762 -28.69 -5.51 21.65
C GLY A 762 -28.45 -6.50 20.51
N ILE A 763 -27.28 -7.14 20.53
CA ILE A 763 -26.98 -8.27 19.64
C ILE A 763 -27.94 -9.43 19.97
N PRO A 764 -28.63 -10.04 18.99
CA PRO A 764 -29.54 -11.16 19.23
C PRO A 764 -28.85 -12.34 19.94
N GLU A 765 -29.54 -12.97 20.90
CA GLU A 765 -28.99 -14.09 21.69
C GLU A 765 -28.71 -15.34 20.86
N ASN A 766 -29.40 -15.51 19.73
CA ASN A 766 -29.25 -16.65 18.81
C ASN A 766 -28.01 -16.55 17.90
N ILE A 767 -27.10 -15.61 18.14
CA ILE A 767 -25.81 -15.52 17.45
C ILE A 767 -24.69 -16.08 18.33
N ARG A 768 -23.88 -16.96 17.74
CA ARG A 768 -22.63 -17.50 18.32
C ARG A 768 -21.45 -16.91 17.57
N PHE A 769 -20.58 -16.22 18.27
CA PHE A 769 -19.35 -15.68 17.71
C PHE A 769 -18.18 -16.63 17.94
N ILE A 770 -17.42 -16.90 16.89
CA ILE A 770 -16.15 -17.60 16.95
C ILE A 770 -15.07 -16.61 16.54
N GLN A 771 -14.12 -16.34 17.40
CA GLN A 771 -12.97 -15.52 17.08
C GLN A 771 -11.73 -16.40 16.90
N VAL A 772 -11.20 -16.40 15.69
CA VAL A 772 -9.95 -17.09 15.35
C VAL A 772 -8.78 -16.17 15.67
N SER A 773 -8.03 -16.54 16.71
CA SER A 773 -6.83 -15.84 17.19
C SER A 773 -5.54 -16.40 16.58
N ASP A 774 -4.42 -15.69 16.72
CA ASP A 774 -3.10 -15.95 16.11
C ASP A 774 -3.01 -15.56 14.61
N LEU A 775 -3.85 -14.62 14.18
CA LEU A 775 -3.85 -14.07 12.80
C LEU A 775 -3.43 -12.58 12.74
N GLY A 776 -3.19 -11.94 13.88
CA GLY A 776 -3.01 -10.49 13.99
C GLY A 776 -4.31 -9.74 13.67
N ARG A 777 -4.21 -8.46 13.28
CA ARG A 777 -5.40 -7.70 12.80
C ARG A 777 -5.95 -8.23 11.48
N ASN A 778 -5.18 -9.04 10.76
CA ASN A 778 -5.51 -9.63 9.47
C ASN A 778 -6.08 -8.61 8.43
N GLY A 779 -5.51 -7.41 8.38
CA GLY A 779 -5.96 -6.32 7.51
C GLY A 779 -5.62 -6.50 6.02
N ILE A 780 -5.64 -5.41 5.25
CA ILE A 780 -5.34 -5.38 3.81
C ILE A 780 -3.91 -5.86 3.51
N SER A 781 -2.93 -5.50 4.34
CA SER A 781 -1.54 -5.95 4.19
C SER A 781 -1.31 -7.21 5.01
N ARG A 782 -1.00 -8.33 4.35
CA ARG A 782 -0.78 -9.65 4.97
C ARG A 782 0.55 -10.25 4.51
N GLY A 783 1.28 -10.87 5.42
CA GLY A 783 2.44 -11.70 5.06
C GLY A 783 2.04 -13.03 4.41
N ASN A 784 2.97 -13.71 3.74
CA ASN A 784 2.69 -14.96 3.03
C ASN A 784 2.08 -16.05 3.91
N GLN A 785 2.50 -16.13 5.17
CA GLN A 785 1.95 -17.11 6.13
C GLN A 785 0.48 -16.80 6.47
N GLN A 786 0.15 -15.54 6.78
CA GLN A 786 -1.23 -15.11 7.05
C GLN A 786 -2.14 -15.38 5.84
N LYS A 787 -1.67 -15.07 4.63
CA LYS A 787 -2.40 -15.38 3.39
C LYS A 787 -2.72 -16.87 3.27
N ARG A 788 -1.73 -17.75 3.51
CA ARG A 788 -1.92 -19.21 3.47
C ARG A 788 -2.92 -19.71 4.53
N MET A 789 -2.80 -19.25 5.77
CA MET A 789 -3.70 -19.68 6.86
C MET A 789 -5.14 -19.25 6.62
N VAL A 790 -5.35 -17.97 6.27
CA VAL A 790 -6.69 -17.45 5.97
C VAL A 790 -7.30 -18.19 4.78
N LYS A 791 -6.52 -18.41 3.70
CA LYS A 791 -7.02 -19.16 2.55
C LYS A 791 -7.47 -20.58 2.93
N ALA A 792 -6.72 -21.29 3.76
CA ALA A 792 -7.12 -22.62 4.24
C ALA A 792 -8.45 -22.59 5.03
N ILE A 793 -8.64 -21.59 5.90
CA ILE A 793 -9.89 -21.41 6.66
C ILE A 793 -11.06 -21.11 5.71
N LEU A 794 -10.87 -20.19 4.76
CA LEU A 794 -11.91 -19.83 3.80
C LEU A 794 -12.29 -21.02 2.90
N ASP A 795 -11.30 -21.77 2.41
CA ASP A 795 -11.52 -22.93 1.56
C ASP A 795 -12.24 -24.06 2.34
N TYR A 796 -11.93 -24.25 3.63
CA TYR A 796 -12.68 -25.17 4.51
C TYR A 796 -14.16 -24.78 4.60
N TYR A 797 -14.46 -23.53 4.99
CA TYR A 797 -15.84 -23.09 5.17
C TYR A 797 -16.65 -23.08 3.87
N ARG A 798 -15.99 -22.85 2.72
CA ARG A 798 -16.63 -23.00 1.40
C ARG A 798 -17.01 -24.44 1.07
N GLN A 799 -16.29 -25.42 1.59
CA GLN A 799 -16.53 -26.84 1.33
C GLN A 799 -17.51 -27.45 2.34
N ASP A 800 -17.50 -26.98 3.58
CA ASP A 800 -18.32 -27.51 4.68
C ASP A 800 -19.83 -27.29 4.47
N ASP A 801 -20.24 -26.05 4.21
CA ASP A 801 -21.66 -25.68 4.01
C ASP A 801 -21.79 -24.47 3.07
N PRO A 802 -21.55 -24.65 1.75
CA PRO A 802 -21.49 -23.55 0.79
C PRO A 802 -22.80 -22.74 0.71
N ASP A 803 -23.95 -23.40 0.87
CA ASP A 803 -25.25 -22.77 0.67
C ASP A 803 -25.67 -21.88 1.85
N ASN A 804 -25.14 -22.14 3.05
CA ASN A 804 -25.42 -21.35 4.24
C ASN A 804 -24.20 -20.60 4.78
N THR A 805 -23.15 -20.45 3.97
CA THR A 805 -21.92 -19.75 4.35
C THR A 805 -21.67 -18.54 3.47
N ALA A 806 -21.61 -17.36 4.09
CA ALA A 806 -21.23 -16.11 3.43
C ALA A 806 -19.88 -15.58 3.94
N PHE A 807 -19.25 -14.74 3.12
CA PHE A 807 -17.96 -14.14 3.41
C PHE A 807 -18.02 -12.63 3.23
N ILE A 808 -17.40 -11.89 4.15
CA ILE A 808 -17.06 -10.47 3.99
C ILE A 808 -15.54 -10.36 4.02
N ARG A 809 -14.94 -9.76 2.98
CA ARG A 809 -13.49 -9.72 2.80
C ARG A 809 -13.03 -8.38 2.24
N PHE A 810 -11.72 -8.11 2.27
CA PHE A 810 -11.17 -6.94 1.57
C PHE A 810 -11.17 -7.14 0.06
N GLN A 811 -11.52 -6.10 -0.69
CA GLN A 811 -11.55 -6.14 -2.16
C GLN A 811 -10.23 -6.56 -2.79
N SER A 812 -9.07 -6.21 -2.21
CA SER A 812 -7.76 -6.64 -2.71
C SER A 812 -7.61 -8.16 -2.65
N HIS A 813 -8.04 -8.78 -1.55
CA HIS A 813 -7.93 -10.23 -1.36
C HIS A 813 -8.93 -10.98 -2.24
N CYS A 814 -10.13 -10.43 -2.43
CA CYS A 814 -11.06 -10.96 -3.43
C CYS A 814 -10.45 -10.98 -4.84
N LYS A 815 -9.78 -9.89 -5.25
CA LYS A 815 -9.12 -9.81 -6.56
C LYS A 815 -7.95 -10.78 -6.68
N ASP A 816 -7.08 -10.83 -5.67
CA ASP A 816 -5.92 -11.74 -5.63
C ASP A 816 -6.36 -13.21 -5.80
N ASP A 817 -7.51 -13.57 -5.23
CA ASP A 817 -8.04 -14.94 -5.23
C ASP A 817 -9.06 -15.23 -6.37
N GLY A 818 -9.39 -14.25 -7.22
CA GLY A 818 -10.44 -14.40 -8.24
C GLY A 818 -11.85 -14.63 -7.66
N ASP A 819 -12.10 -14.14 -6.45
CA ASP A 819 -13.33 -14.32 -5.70
C ASP A 819 -14.32 -13.18 -5.97
N GLU A 820 -15.37 -13.49 -6.72
CA GLU A 820 -16.39 -12.53 -7.13
C GLU A 820 -17.68 -12.61 -6.32
N THR A 821 -17.81 -13.62 -5.44
CA THR A 821 -19.04 -13.94 -4.70
C THR A 821 -19.03 -13.41 -3.27
N SER A 822 -17.86 -13.17 -2.69
CA SER A 822 -17.77 -12.57 -1.35
C SER A 822 -18.23 -11.11 -1.33
N LEU A 823 -18.93 -10.73 -0.27
CA LEU A 823 -19.15 -9.34 0.06
C LEU A 823 -17.83 -8.67 0.44
N ARG A 824 -17.76 -7.37 0.24
CA ARG A 824 -16.54 -6.58 0.38
C ARG A 824 -16.69 -5.54 1.47
N HIS A 825 -15.73 -5.52 2.40
CA HIS A 825 -15.63 -4.47 3.42
C HIS A 825 -15.74 -3.08 2.76
N PHE A 826 -16.55 -2.21 3.35
CA PHE A 826 -16.77 -0.81 2.93
C PHE A 826 -17.40 -0.61 1.54
N VAL A 827 -17.79 -1.67 0.84
CA VAL A 827 -18.40 -1.57 -0.50
C VAL A 827 -19.84 -2.07 -0.43
N ASN A 828 -20.02 -3.38 -0.27
CA ASN A 828 -21.32 -4.01 -0.21
C ASN A 828 -21.49 -4.93 1.00
N SER A 829 -20.60 -4.82 2.00
CA SER A 829 -20.85 -5.35 3.35
C SER A 829 -21.83 -4.48 4.15
N GLN A 830 -22.14 -3.28 3.66
CA GLN A 830 -23.12 -2.34 4.21
C GLN A 830 -24.23 -2.10 3.18
N GLY A 831 -25.44 -1.75 3.63
CA GLY A 831 -26.56 -1.42 2.74
C GLY A 831 -27.10 -2.56 1.86
N THR A 832 -26.77 -3.82 2.11
CA THR A 832 -27.29 -4.99 1.35
C THR A 832 -28.13 -5.96 2.19
N ASN A 833 -28.96 -6.76 1.51
CA ASN A 833 -29.66 -7.93 2.06
C ASN A 833 -29.22 -9.25 1.37
N ALA A 834 -28.11 -9.25 0.64
CA ALA A 834 -27.63 -10.41 -0.12
C ALA A 834 -27.41 -11.69 0.72
N ILE A 835 -27.24 -11.55 2.03
CA ILE A 835 -26.97 -12.66 2.96
C ILE A 835 -28.02 -12.77 4.08
N ASP A 836 -29.23 -12.25 3.86
CA ASP A 836 -30.37 -12.40 4.79
C ASP A 836 -30.69 -13.90 5.00
N GLY A 837 -30.69 -14.35 6.25
CA GLY A 837 -31.02 -15.73 6.62
C GLY A 837 -29.88 -16.72 6.48
N VAL A 838 -28.72 -16.31 5.97
CA VAL A 838 -27.50 -17.14 5.89
C VAL A 838 -27.00 -17.43 7.31
N THR A 839 -26.95 -18.70 7.71
CA THR A 839 -26.69 -19.07 9.11
C THR A 839 -25.22 -18.95 9.50
N ARG A 840 -24.28 -18.92 8.56
CA ARG A 840 -22.85 -18.76 8.83
C ARG A 840 -22.23 -17.58 8.08
N LEU A 841 -21.52 -16.70 8.79
CA LEU A 841 -20.82 -15.56 8.22
C LEU A 841 -19.35 -15.53 8.66
N ILE A 842 -18.42 -15.51 7.70
CA ILE A 842 -16.99 -15.31 7.96
C ILE A 842 -16.61 -13.87 7.63
N ILE A 843 -16.04 -13.17 8.60
CA ILE A 843 -15.49 -11.81 8.45
C ILE A 843 -13.96 -11.92 8.41
N ASP A 844 -13.40 -11.74 7.20
CA ASP A 844 -11.99 -11.90 6.89
C ASP A 844 -11.18 -10.64 7.20
N GLY A 845 -10.85 -10.47 8.48
CA GLY A 845 -9.98 -9.42 8.99
C GLY A 845 -10.71 -8.26 9.64
N LEU A 846 -9.95 -7.39 10.31
CA LEU A 846 -10.50 -6.20 10.94
C LEU A 846 -10.71 -5.09 9.91
N PRO A 847 -11.94 -4.57 9.69
CA PRO A 847 -12.21 -3.51 8.74
C PRO A 847 -11.68 -2.14 9.22
N CYS A 848 -10.37 -1.96 9.09
CA CYS A 848 -9.71 -0.68 9.34
C CYS A 848 -9.71 0.17 8.07
N HIS A 849 -10.35 1.33 8.12
CA HIS A 849 -10.29 2.32 7.05
C HIS A 849 -8.85 2.88 6.91
N ASN A 850 -8.59 3.55 5.78
CA ASN A 850 -7.36 4.32 5.63
C ASN A 850 -7.28 5.39 6.73
N LEU A 851 -6.23 5.34 7.54
CA LEU A 851 -6.10 6.23 8.70
C LEU A 851 -6.00 7.70 8.28
N GLU A 852 -5.32 8.02 7.18
CA GLU A 852 -5.22 9.39 6.70
C GLU A 852 -6.57 9.91 6.23
N SER A 853 -7.35 9.07 5.54
CA SER A 853 -8.73 9.41 5.18
C SER A 853 -9.60 9.68 6.41
N LEU A 854 -9.41 8.90 7.49
CA LEU A 854 -10.11 9.16 8.75
C LEU A 854 -9.61 10.44 9.43
N ARG A 855 -8.33 10.82 9.28
CA ARG A 855 -7.81 12.10 9.83
C ARG A 855 -8.46 13.28 9.13
N HIS A 856 -8.53 13.26 7.80
CA HIS A 856 -9.24 14.26 7.01
C HIS A 856 -10.69 14.40 7.50
N ASP A 857 -11.41 13.29 7.57
CA ASP A 857 -12.81 13.29 8.00
C ASP A 857 -13.00 13.75 9.45
N TYR A 858 -12.17 13.29 10.39
CA TYR A 858 -12.24 13.70 11.80
C TYR A 858 -11.94 15.18 12.01
N ALA A 859 -10.89 15.70 11.36
CA ALA A 859 -10.49 17.09 11.49
C ALA A 859 -11.59 18.04 10.97
N ILE A 860 -12.20 17.70 9.83
CA ILE A 860 -13.29 18.51 9.25
C ILE A 860 -14.58 18.36 10.04
N SER A 861 -14.96 17.13 10.37
CA SER A 861 -16.23 16.86 11.06
C SER A 861 -16.27 17.36 12.48
N THR A 862 -15.14 17.44 13.18
CA THR A 862 -15.11 17.81 14.61
C THR A 862 -14.45 19.15 14.90
N GLY A 863 -13.70 19.70 13.95
CA GLY A 863 -12.84 20.88 14.17
C GLY A 863 -11.67 20.63 15.14
N ASN A 864 -11.51 19.40 15.62
CA ASN A 864 -10.47 19.04 16.59
C ASN A 864 -9.16 18.65 15.90
N ASP A 865 -8.07 18.75 16.65
CA ASP A 865 -6.77 18.26 16.23
C ASP A 865 -6.81 16.72 15.98
N PRO A 866 -6.51 16.24 14.76
CA PRO A 866 -6.46 14.81 14.47
C PRO A 866 -5.27 14.09 15.13
N TYR A 867 -4.39 14.76 15.88
CA TYR A 867 -3.32 14.12 16.63
C TYR A 867 -3.72 13.90 18.10
N GLY A 868 -3.74 12.63 18.53
CA GLY A 868 -3.94 12.26 19.94
C GLY A 868 -5.12 11.31 20.18
N GLU A 869 -5.54 11.22 21.44
CA GLU A 869 -6.48 10.20 21.90
C GLU A 869 -7.89 10.34 21.32
N GLY A 870 -8.33 11.57 21.00
CA GLY A 870 -9.64 11.81 20.38
C GLY A 870 -9.76 11.15 19.01
N PHE A 871 -8.71 11.23 18.19
CA PHE A 871 -8.65 10.55 16.91
C PHE A 871 -8.58 9.02 17.08
N ASP A 872 -7.81 8.51 18.05
CA ASP A 872 -7.76 7.07 18.33
C ASP A 872 -9.15 6.52 18.71
N ARG A 873 -9.94 7.26 19.50
CA ARG A 873 -11.34 6.93 19.81
C ARG A 873 -12.21 6.94 18.57
N TYR A 874 -12.03 7.92 17.69
CA TYR A 874 -12.77 8.03 16.44
C TYR A 874 -12.51 6.82 15.51
N VAL A 875 -11.24 6.46 15.32
CA VAL A 875 -10.84 5.28 14.54
C VAL A 875 -11.43 4.01 15.14
N HIS A 876 -11.35 3.87 16.46
CA HIS A 876 -11.91 2.72 17.17
C HIS A 876 -13.42 2.59 16.98
N HIS A 877 -14.14 3.70 17.14
CA HIS A 877 -15.57 3.78 16.89
C HIS A 877 -15.90 3.34 15.46
N LYS A 878 -15.24 3.89 14.44
CA LYS A 878 -15.50 3.52 13.02
C LYS A 878 -15.26 2.05 12.72
N ILE A 879 -14.24 1.44 13.32
CA ILE A 879 -13.99 -0.01 13.19
C ILE A 879 -15.14 -0.81 13.81
N LEU A 880 -15.51 -0.51 15.06
CA LEU A 880 -16.57 -1.21 15.77
C LEU A 880 -17.94 -1.02 15.11
N SER A 881 -18.25 0.19 14.64
CA SER A 881 -19.46 0.49 13.88
C SER A 881 -19.55 -0.38 12.62
N THR A 882 -18.45 -0.50 11.87
CA THR A 882 -18.42 -1.37 10.68
C THR A 882 -18.67 -2.83 11.04
N VAL A 883 -17.99 -3.36 12.07
CA VAL A 883 -18.19 -4.75 12.51
C VAL A 883 -19.62 -4.98 13.01
N LYS A 884 -20.20 -4.05 13.79
CA LYS A 884 -21.59 -4.14 14.27
C LYS A 884 -22.58 -4.16 13.11
N GLN A 885 -22.33 -3.42 12.04
CA GLN A 885 -23.16 -3.47 10.84
C GLN A 885 -23.01 -4.81 10.10
N GLU A 886 -21.77 -5.27 9.88
CA GLU A 886 -21.47 -6.52 9.17
C GLU A 886 -22.06 -7.75 9.87
N THR A 887 -21.92 -7.82 11.19
CA THR A 887 -22.46 -8.90 12.02
C THR A 887 -24.00 -8.91 12.06
N GLY A 888 -24.66 -7.77 11.80
CA GLY A 888 -26.11 -7.68 11.70
C GLY A 888 -26.68 -8.04 10.33
N ARG A 889 -25.85 -8.32 9.30
CA ARG A 889 -26.30 -8.59 7.93
C ARG A 889 -27.05 -9.92 7.74
N PRO A 890 -26.73 -11.01 8.47
CA PRO A 890 -27.54 -12.23 8.45
C PRO A 890 -28.99 -12.07 8.91
N ARG A 891 -29.34 -10.92 9.53
CA ARG A 891 -30.68 -10.62 10.06
C ARG A 891 -31.19 -11.66 11.08
N ALA A 892 -30.31 -12.15 11.95
CA ALA A 892 -30.64 -13.16 12.95
C ALA A 892 -31.87 -12.83 13.82
N ASN A 893 -32.15 -11.54 14.02
CA ASN A 893 -33.34 -11.05 14.73
C ASN A 893 -34.68 -11.43 14.06
N ARG A 894 -34.68 -11.80 12.77
CA ARG A 894 -35.87 -12.27 12.03
C ARG A 894 -36.11 -13.77 12.15
N TYR A 895 -35.13 -14.54 12.59
CA TYR A 895 -35.15 -16.00 12.60
C TYR A 895 -34.82 -16.53 14.00
N GLN A 896 -35.75 -16.34 14.93
CA GLN A 896 -35.55 -16.74 16.33
C GLN A 896 -35.47 -18.27 16.52
N ASP A 897 -35.94 -19.02 15.53
CA ASP A 897 -35.88 -20.48 15.44
C ASP A 897 -34.51 -21.02 15.01
N ARG A 898 -33.59 -20.14 14.56
CA ARG A 898 -32.28 -20.53 14.01
C ARG A 898 -31.13 -20.00 14.85
N ILE A 899 -30.04 -20.76 14.86
CA ILE A 899 -28.76 -20.34 15.44
C ILE A 899 -27.85 -19.85 14.31
N PHE A 900 -27.25 -18.69 14.52
CA PHE A 900 -26.30 -18.10 13.59
C PHE A 900 -24.89 -18.22 14.13
N GLU A 901 -23.93 -18.44 13.26
CA GLU A 901 -22.51 -18.52 13.57
C GLU A 901 -21.75 -17.41 12.83
N ILE A 902 -21.01 -16.59 13.56
CA ILE A 902 -20.20 -15.52 13.00
C ILE A 902 -18.74 -15.75 13.35
N VAL A 903 -17.91 -15.98 12.34
CA VAL A 903 -16.48 -16.25 12.49
C VAL A 903 -15.67 -15.00 12.19
N LEU A 904 -14.92 -14.51 13.17
CA LEU A 904 -14.10 -13.30 13.11
C LEU A 904 -12.62 -13.69 12.97
N LEU A 905 -12.03 -13.44 11.81
CA LEU A 905 -10.62 -13.78 11.54
C LEU A 905 -9.69 -12.63 11.93
N THR A 906 -9.57 -12.35 13.24
CA THR A 906 -8.75 -11.25 13.77
C THR A 906 -8.48 -11.39 15.28
N ASP A 907 -7.31 -10.94 15.73
CA ASP A 907 -6.91 -10.87 17.15
C ASP A 907 -7.46 -9.61 17.85
N TYR A 908 -8.54 -9.03 17.35
CA TYR A 908 -9.08 -7.79 17.87
C TYR A 908 -9.96 -8.01 19.11
N ASP A 909 -9.90 -7.10 20.08
CA ASP A 909 -10.70 -7.22 21.29
C ASP A 909 -12.12 -6.67 21.05
N PHE A 910 -13.12 -7.53 21.23
CA PHE A 910 -14.54 -7.20 21.06
C PHE A 910 -15.30 -7.13 22.39
N SER A 911 -14.61 -7.09 23.53
CA SER A 911 -15.20 -7.10 24.89
C SER A 911 -16.16 -5.94 25.20
N GLY A 912 -16.21 -4.89 24.36
CA GLY A 912 -17.20 -3.80 24.43
C GLY A 912 -18.32 -3.84 23.38
N LEU A 913 -18.29 -4.80 22.45
CA LEU A 913 -19.29 -4.94 21.38
C LEU A 913 -20.07 -6.25 21.48
N ILE A 914 -19.38 -7.36 21.76
CA ILE A 914 -19.96 -8.71 21.75
C ILE A 914 -20.09 -9.21 23.20
N PRO A 915 -21.29 -9.68 23.62
CA PRO A 915 -21.46 -10.27 24.94
C PRO A 915 -20.53 -11.47 25.17
N ALA A 916 -19.88 -11.50 26.34
CA ALA A 916 -18.86 -12.52 26.65
C ALA A 916 -19.41 -13.96 26.61
N ASN A 917 -20.69 -14.16 26.91
CA ASN A 917 -21.38 -15.45 26.83
C ASN A 917 -21.64 -15.92 25.39
N GLN A 918 -21.53 -15.04 24.39
CA GLN A 918 -21.73 -15.36 22.97
C GLN A 918 -20.40 -15.51 22.22
N LEU A 919 -19.25 -15.15 22.82
CA LEU A 919 -17.94 -15.16 22.16
C LEU A 919 -17.10 -16.37 22.58
N ARG A 920 -16.80 -17.25 21.63
CA ARG A 920 -15.82 -18.33 21.77
C ARG A 920 -14.53 -17.95 21.05
N GLN A 921 -13.38 -18.06 21.73
CA GLN A 921 -12.08 -17.88 21.10
C GLN A 921 -11.44 -19.24 20.76
N CYS A 922 -10.95 -19.38 19.53
CA CYS A 922 -10.14 -20.51 19.07
C CYS A 922 -8.80 -20.00 18.50
N LYS A 923 -7.81 -20.88 18.35
CA LYS A 923 -6.53 -20.55 17.69
C LYS A 923 -6.58 -21.02 16.24
N GLY A 924 -5.99 -20.27 15.32
CA GLY A 924 -5.85 -20.64 13.91
C GLY A 924 -5.15 -22.00 13.71
N PRO A 925 -5.27 -22.63 12.53
CA PRO A 925 -4.89 -24.01 12.31
C PRO A 925 -3.37 -24.20 12.44
N ARG A 926 -2.93 -24.63 13.63
CA ARG A 926 -1.68 -25.38 13.81
C ARG A 926 -1.95 -26.86 14.06
N ASP A 927 -3.15 -27.23 14.58
CA ASP A 927 -3.45 -28.59 15.03
C ASP A 927 -4.89 -29.12 14.73
N ASN A 928 -5.82 -28.33 14.15
CA ASN A 928 -7.15 -28.86 13.79
C ASN A 928 -7.86 -27.98 12.74
N PRO A 929 -8.22 -28.49 11.54
CA PRO A 929 -8.86 -27.71 10.48
C PRO A 929 -10.35 -27.40 10.72
N GLY A 930 -11.01 -28.04 11.70
CA GLY A 930 -12.45 -27.86 11.97
C GLY A 930 -12.78 -26.88 13.11
N CYS A 931 -11.99 -25.83 13.32
CA CYS A 931 -12.10 -24.94 14.48
C CYS A 931 -12.35 -23.46 14.12
#